data_AF-A0A4S4EY09-F1
#
_entry.id   AF-A0A4S4EY09-F1
#
_cell.length_a   1.000
_cell.length_b   1.000
_cell.length_c   1.000
_cell.angle_alpha   90.00
_cell.angle_beta   90.00
_cell.angle_gamma   90.00
#
_symmetry.space_group_name_H-M   'P 1'
#
loop_
_entity.id
_entity.type
_entity.pdbx_description
1 polymer ?
#
loop_
_entity_poly.entity_id
_entity_poly.type
_entity_poly.pdbx_seq_one_letter_code
_entity_poly.pdbx_strand_id
1 'polypeptide(L)'
;MSLFRVSRASLRLRRLHQPLSLSHSIFHPIFPSSPPISIPNPNPNHDVFDSPIKPPYTRISSSEIFRESFKFMFKFEFIDLNSRSIPGQYAFISTSSGVAEKKEGPKDNGANVASWIDLYLPEQARPYARLARLDKPIGTWLLAWPCFWSITLAAPTGNLPDIKMLALFGCGALLLRGAGCTINDLIDRDIDTKVERTKLRPVASGVLTPFQGLCFLGFQLLLGLGILLQLNNYSRLLGASSLLLVFSYPLMKRLTFWPQAFLGLTFNWGALLGWSAIKGSLDPAVVFPLYISGVFWTLVYDTIYAHQDKEDDLKVGVKSTALRFGDSTKEWVTGFGIACISSLALSGFNANIGWPFYACLTAASGQLAWQILTVDLSCRDACNRKWRDPIWKTCIMMVSMTSKTQGPLEKIFISNCRLLGMTSYPVDTRCLGLEPQKLCCYPDRKDYSRQLVNCAHFRDSTALDYYTEIKPQSFAEAEACVGSWSDLSVSGSFILVKTQALPAAVGASDLLVLLSVLLGQRTSPLCCFVLVCGCLGGLGRLLICCNGGGGGEEGDEFDGGREEKMTMERVFKNSEVPSWKNQITVRSMVTSFVLSIVFNFIVCKLNLTTGVIPSLNVAAGLLGFAMIKAWTALLHKLGLLKQPFTRQENTVIQTCVVASSGIAFSSGTASYLLGMSGRIAAQADEASNPINVKNLSLGWMIGFLFLVSFVGLFSIVPLRKMMILKYKLTYPSGTATAYLINSFHTPKGAKLAKKQVMMLFYSFCGSFTNALFQWFFAAADGCGFSNFPTFGLKAFSQRFYFDFSATYVGVGMICPYMVNISLLIGAIISWGIMWPQIEKKRGHWYSADLPSSSLHGIQGYRVFLAIAMMLGDGLFHVIYMIVVTLHSLISQNSNTNKQLSSSSNYDEQRRTEYFLKDQIPNKVAVAGYIALAAISIGVTPVIFPQLKWYHVLVAYLIAPILAFCNAYGCGLTDWSLASNYGKLAIIIFSSWVGLGHGGIIAGLASCGVMMSIVSTASDLMQDFKTGYLTLASPRSMFFSQVLGTAMGCVMSPLVFWFFYSAYAVGDPDGSYPAPYALMYRGISLLGVEGISSLPKNCLELAIGFFVGAIVINVIREVLKQCKCNEMIWGCIPSPMCMAIPFYLGGYFAIDMCVGSLILFVWEKVNKQKAKDFVPAVASGLICGESLWGVPAAVLSLAGATPPICMKFLSAASNKKVDGFLGT
;
A
#
# COMPACT_ATOMS: atom_id res chain seq x y z
N MET A 1 35.63 -66.53 2.33
CA MET A 1 36.94 -65.86 2.25
C MET A 1 36.98 -64.77 3.30
N SER A 2 37.82 -64.77 4.34
CA SER A 2 39.01 -65.60 4.65
C SER A 2 40.10 -65.55 3.57
N LEU A 3 41.39 -65.25 3.83
CA LEU A 3 42.22 -65.00 5.03
C LEU A 3 43.24 -63.86 4.69
N PHE A 4 44.20 -63.36 5.48
CA PHE A 4 45.00 -63.83 6.64
C PHE A 4 45.18 -62.67 7.67
N ARG A 5 44.97 -62.86 8.99
CA ARG A 5 45.88 -63.42 10.04
C ARG A 5 47.09 -62.52 10.38
N VAL A 6 47.05 -61.79 11.52
CA VAL A 6 47.56 -62.18 12.89
C VAL A 6 49.05 -61.81 13.04
N SER A 7 49.55 -61.16 14.11
CA SER A 7 49.05 -60.83 15.48
C SER A 7 49.52 -59.40 15.86
N ARG A 8 49.31 -58.75 17.02
CA ARG A 8 48.70 -58.97 18.37
C ARG A 8 48.32 -57.54 18.88
N ALA A 9 47.76 -57.19 20.06
CA ALA A 9 47.38 -57.87 21.30
C ALA A 9 46.19 -57.11 21.98
N SER A 10 45.96 -57.30 23.30
CA SER A 10 45.14 -56.44 24.18
C SER A 10 45.91 -55.17 24.61
N LEU A 11 45.35 -54.11 25.23
CA LEU A 11 44.05 -53.82 25.90
C LEU A 11 43.43 -52.52 25.27
N ARG A 12 42.28 -51.91 25.61
CA ARG A 12 41.08 -52.07 26.50
C ARG A 12 39.97 -51.22 25.79
N LEU A 13 38.64 -51.43 25.76
CA LEU A 13 37.61 -52.06 26.63
C LEU A 13 37.29 -51.25 27.90
N ARG A 14 36.06 -50.77 28.16
CA ARG A 14 34.72 -50.82 27.49
C ARG A 14 34.14 -49.37 27.40
N ARG A 15 33.01 -48.96 26.77
CA ARG A 15 31.73 -49.53 26.25
C ARG A 15 30.68 -50.00 27.29
N LEU A 16 29.35 -50.10 27.06
CA LEU A 16 28.29 -49.51 26.16
C LEU A 16 27.06 -50.47 26.28
N HIS A 17 25.82 -50.05 26.59
CA HIS A 17 24.56 -50.76 26.19
C HIS A 17 23.22 -50.10 26.64
N GLN A 18 22.11 -50.49 25.98
CA GLN A 18 20.68 -50.42 26.40
C GLN A 18 20.11 -51.87 26.37
N PRO A 19 18.95 -52.19 27.01
CA PRO A 19 17.68 -52.27 26.25
C PRO A 19 16.40 -51.90 27.07
N LEU A 20 15.27 -52.61 26.89
CA LEU A 20 13.87 -52.12 27.04
C LEU A 20 13.04 -52.64 28.25
N SER A 21 12.19 -51.73 28.78
CA SER A 21 10.74 -51.82 29.10
C SER A 21 10.06 -52.86 30.04
N LEU A 22 8.93 -52.39 30.61
CA LEU A 22 7.73 -53.06 31.19
C LEU A 22 7.64 -53.22 32.73
N SER A 23 6.43 -53.53 33.23
CA SER A 23 5.79 -52.85 34.38
C SER A 23 5.00 -53.75 35.35
N HIS A 24 4.80 -53.35 36.63
CA HIS A 24 3.57 -53.62 37.43
C HIS A 24 3.55 -52.94 38.84
N SER A 25 2.34 -52.62 39.36
CA SER A 25 1.90 -52.64 40.80
C SER A 25 2.52 -51.68 41.87
N ILE A 26 1.92 -51.31 43.03
CA ILE A 26 0.52 -51.09 43.54
C ILE A 26 0.57 -50.33 44.93
N PHE A 27 -0.43 -49.47 45.21
CA PHE A 27 -0.97 -48.94 46.52
C PHE A 27 -0.11 -48.60 47.78
N HIS A 28 -0.24 -47.33 48.26
CA HIS A 28 -0.63 -46.85 49.64
C HIS A 28 0.06 -47.34 50.95
N PRO A 29 -0.23 -46.80 52.17
CA PRO A 29 -0.82 -45.51 52.62
C PRO A 29 -0.04 -44.82 53.81
N ILE A 30 -0.56 -43.72 54.40
CA ILE A 30 -0.81 -43.45 55.87
C ILE A 30 -0.78 -41.94 56.26
N PHE A 31 -1.62 -41.58 57.25
CA PHE A 31 -1.92 -40.25 57.85
C PHE A 31 -1.20 -40.07 59.22
N PRO A 32 -1.03 -38.84 59.79
CA PRO A 32 -2.08 -38.13 60.56
C PRO A 32 -2.16 -36.59 60.29
N SER A 33 -3.23 -35.81 60.50
CA SER A 33 -4.57 -35.90 61.15
C SER A 33 -4.74 -35.36 62.59
N SER A 34 -5.22 -34.10 62.69
CA SER A 34 -6.17 -33.59 63.71
C SER A 34 -5.62 -33.34 65.15
N PRO A 35 -6.33 -32.65 66.10
CA PRO A 35 -7.76 -32.30 66.14
C PRO A 35 -8.04 -30.80 66.59
N PRO A 36 -9.17 -30.34 67.22
CA PRO A 36 -9.84 -29.07 66.84
C PRO A 36 -10.22 -28.14 68.05
N ILE A 37 -11.45 -27.58 68.09
CA ILE A 37 -12.13 -26.73 69.14
C ILE A 37 -11.98 -25.21 68.89
N SER A 38 -13.00 -24.31 68.99
CA SER A 38 -14.41 -24.37 69.46
C SER A 38 -15.38 -23.47 68.63
N ILE A 39 -16.70 -23.66 68.79
CA ILE A 39 -17.79 -22.73 68.44
C ILE A 39 -18.73 -22.59 69.67
N PRO A 40 -19.28 -21.40 69.96
CA PRO A 40 -20.76 -21.24 69.98
C PRO A 40 -21.17 -19.98 69.16
N ASN A 41 -22.18 -19.94 68.27
CA ASN A 41 -23.58 -20.43 68.30
C ASN A 41 -24.42 -19.67 69.37
N PRO A 42 -25.68 -19.24 69.10
CA PRO A 42 -26.71 -20.09 68.48
C PRO A 42 -27.56 -19.48 67.33
N ASN A 43 -28.26 -20.39 66.65
CA ASN A 43 -29.49 -20.19 65.85
C ASN A 43 -30.71 -19.91 66.81
N PRO A 44 -32.01 -19.76 66.41
CA PRO A 44 -32.67 -20.29 65.21
C PRO A 44 -33.73 -19.36 64.53
N ASN A 45 -34.57 -19.96 63.69
CA ASN A 45 -35.85 -19.51 63.09
C ASN A 45 -35.75 -18.81 61.72
N HIS A 46 -36.56 -19.17 60.70
CA HIS A 46 -37.49 -20.31 60.51
C HIS A 46 -37.63 -20.56 58.97
N ASP A 47 -38.06 -21.77 58.58
CA ASP A 47 -39.10 -22.13 57.57
C ASP A 47 -39.58 -21.12 56.49
N VAL A 48 -40.08 -21.50 55.30
CA VAL A 48 -39.97 -22.70 54.43
C VAL A 48 -40.71 -22.38 53.11
N PHE A 49 -40.35 -23.02 51.98
CA PHE A 49 -41.10 -23.11 50.70
C PHE A 49 -41.38 -21.87 49.80
N ASP A 50 -41.59 -22.23 48.52
CA ASP A 50 -42.35 -21.63 47.42
C ASP A 50 -42.08 -20.21 46.85
N SER A 51 -41.79 -20.24 45.54
CA SER A 51 -42.08 -19.19 44.55
C SER A 51 -43.61 -19.04 44.34
N PRO A 52 -44.17 -17.90 43.85
CA PRO A 52 -43.61 -17.09 42.76
C PRO A 52 -43.86 -15.55 42.84
N ILE A 53 -43.68 -14.87 41.70
CA ILE A 53 -44.19 -13.52 41.31
C ILE A 53 -43.27 -12.28 41.53
N LYS A 54 -42.88 -11.67 40.39
CA LYS A 54 -42.52 -10.25 40.08
C LYS A 54 -41.69 -9.41 41.06
N PRO A 55 -40.57 -8.80 40.62
CA PRO A 55 -39.93 -7.69 41.35
C PRO A 55 -40.70 -6.35 41.18
N PRO A 56 -40.78 -5.50 42.21
CA PRO A 56 -41.42 -4.18 42.12
C PRO A 56 -40.49 -3.10 41.54
N TYR A 57 -41.08 -2.06 40.95
CA TYR A 57 -40.39 -0.83 40.56
C TYR A 57 -40.20 0.11 41.76
N THR A 58 -38.97 0.57 42.00
CA THR A 58 -38.71 1.84 42.71
C THR A 58 -37.90 2.77 41.81
N ARG A 59 -38.56 3.79 41.26
CA ARG A 59 -38.02 4.69 40.23
C ARG A 59 -37.29 5.88 40.87
N ILE A 60 -35.98 5.77 41.08
CA ILE A 60 -35.13 6.92 41.44
C ILE A 60 -35.18 7.95 40.29
N SER A 61 -35.35 9.22 40.60
CA SER A 61 -35.52 10.27 39.60
C SER A 61 -34.18 10.74 39.02
N SER A 62 -34.08 10.79 37.70
CA SER A 62 -32.94 11.35 36.97
C SER A 62 -32.63 12.81 37.37
N SER A 63 -33.60 13.55 37.92
CA SER A 63 -33.44 14.92 38.40
C SER A 63 -32.46 15.05 39.57
N GLU A 64 -32.37 14.05 40.46
CA GLU A 64 -31.50 14.11 41.64
C GLU A 64 -30.05 13.77 41.26
N ILE A 65 -29.87 12.74 40.42
CA ILE A 65 -28.58 12.42 39.81
C ILE A 65 -28.06 13.62 39.01
N PHE A 66 -28.93 14.29 38.23
CA PHE A 66 -28.57 15.51 37.51
C PHE A 66 -28.16 16.63 38.46
N ARG A 67 -28.92 16.89 39.54
CA ARG A 67 -28.64 17.97 40.52
C ARG A 67 -27.29 17.79 41.23
N GLU A 68 -26.96 16.59 41.68
CA GLU A 68 -25.66 16.33 42.32
C GLU A 68 -24.51 16.26 41.31
N SER A 69 -24.75 15.78 40.07
CA SER A 69 -23.75 15.85 38.99
C SER A 69 -23.44 17.29 38.59
N PHE A 70 -24.44 18.18 38.55
CA PHE A 70 -24.27 19.61 38.25
C PHE A 70 -23.46 20.31 39.35
N LYS A 71 -23.75 20.01 40.62
CA LYS A 71 -22.91 20.47 41.75
C LYS A 71 -21.47 19.99 41.61
N PHE A 72 -21.25 18.71 41.30
CA PHE A 72 -19.91 18.14 41.17
C PHE A 72 -19.12 18.80 40.02
N MET A 73 -19.79 19.08 38.90
CA MET A 73 -19.21 19.72 37.73
C MET A 73 -18.80 21.18 37.99
N PHE A 74 -19.58 21.95 38.76
CA PHE A 74 -19.26 23.34 39.11
C PHE A 74 -18.30 23.51 40.29
N LYS A 75 -18.10 22.49 41.15
CA LYS A 75 -17.26 22.61 42.35
C LYS A 75 -15.75 22.61 42.09
N PHE A 76 -15.31 22.48 40.83
CA PHE A 76 -13.90 22.50 40.46
C PHE A 76 -13.35 23.89 40.07
N GLU A 77 -14.21 24.91 39.93
CA GLU A 77 -13.81 26.30 39.68
C GLU A 77 -14.29 27.25 40.80
N PHE A 78 -13.81 27.04 42.04
CA PHE A 78 -13.53 28.12 43.02
C PHE A 78 -12.86 27.54 44.28
N ILE A 79 -11.53 27.53 44.31
CA ILE A 79 -10.73 27.43 45.55
C ILE A 79 -9.67 28.53 45.48
N ASP A 80 -9.98 29.67 46.11
CA ASP A 80 -9.01 30.75 46.33
C ASP A 80 -8.18 30.41 47.58
N LEU A 81 -6.99 29.83 47.36
CA LEU A 81 -6.09 29.36 48.42
C LEU A 81 -5.11 30.47 48.85
N ASN A 82 -5.69 31.57 49.36
CA ASN A 82 -4.94 32.62 50.01
C ASN A 82 -4.41 32.19 51.39
N SER A 83 -3.41 32.93 51.88
CA SER A 83 -2.51 32.54 52.97
C SER A 83 -3.16 32.02 54.28
N ARG A 84 -2.68 30.86 54.74
CA ARG A 84 -2.64 30.51 56.18
C ARG A 84 -1.30 29.89 56.57
N SER A 85 -0.61 30.58 57.47
CA SER A 85 0.61 30.10 58.15
C SER A 85 0.24 29.30 59.40
N ILE A 86 0.93 28.17 59.61
CA ILE A 86 0.94 27.43 60.88
C ILE A 86 2.41 27.07 61.16
N PRO A 87 2.96 27.33 62.37
CA PRO A 87 4.40 27.28 62.60
C PRO A 87 4.91 25.96 63.22
N GLY A 88 6.04 25.48 62.71
CA GLY A 88 7.10 24.76 63.46
C GLY A 88 6.83 23.35 64.00
N GLN A 89 7.78 22.42 63.79
CA GLN A 89 8.73 21.98 64.83
C GLN A 89 9.73 20.92 64.27
N TYR A 90 10.98 21.01 64.74
CA TYR A 90 12.01 19.98 65.03
C TYR A 90 12.07 18.60 64.30
N ALA A 91 13.24 17.97 64.04
CA ALA A 91 14.65 18.39 64.14
C ALA A 91 15.68 17.38 63.53
N PHE A 92 16.79 17.92 62.99
CA PHE A 92 18.20 17.43 63.04
C PHE A 92 18.71 16.11 62.40
N ILE A 93 20.05 16.02 62.37
CA ILE A 93 20.96 14.91 61.96
C ILE A 93 21.01 14.70 60.42
N SER A 94 21.89 15.36 59.65
CA SER A 94 23.36 15.14 59.45
C SER A 94 23.69 13.79 58.77
N THR A 95 24.64 13.67 57.83
CA THR A 95 26.04 14.16 57.83
C THR A 95 26.59 14.69 56.47
N SER A 96 27.87 15.09 56.50
CA SER A 96 28.75 15.62 55.42
C SER A 96 29.05 14.61 54.28
N SER A 97 29.78 14.91 53.18
CA SER A 97 30.76 15.99 52.91
C SER A 97 30.94 16.27 51.39
N GLY A 98 31.31 17.48 50.97
CA GLY A 98 31.78 17.74 49.59
C GLY A 98 31.72 19.21 49.11
N VAL A 99 32.85 19.93 49.21
CA VAL A 99 33.08 21.32 48.72
C VAL A 99 33.78 21.23 47.34
N ALA A 100 33.68 22.11 46.32
CA ALA A 100 33.23 23.52 46.17
C ALA A 100 32.44 23.69 44.83
N GLU A 101 32.07 24.86 44.29
CA GLU A 101 32.20 26.28 44.67
C GLU A 101 31.03 27.10 44.08
N LYS A 102 30.81 28.34 44.53
CA LYS A 102 29.66 29.18 44.13
C LYS A 102 30.11 30.37 43.26
N LYS A 103 29.43 30.61 42.14
CA LYS A 103 29.37 31.94 41.49
C LYS A 103 27.90 32.33 41.32
N GLU A 104 27.57 33.55 41.73
CA GLU A 104 26.20 34.03 41.80
C GLU A 104 25.77 34.73 40.51
N GLY A 105 24.56 34.40 40.04
CA GLY A 105 23.78 35.20 39.09
C GLY A 105 22.65 35.93 39.83
N PRO A 106 22.04 36.96 39.22
CA PRO A 106 21.12 37.86 39.92
C PRO A 106 19.85 37.16 40.42
N LYS A 107 19.33 37.65 41.55
CA LYS A 107 18.01 37.29 42.08
C LYS A 107 16.93 37.77 41.10
N ASP A 108 16.12 36.85 40.60
CA ASP A 108 14.76 37.16 40.15
C ASP A 108 13.79 36.57 41.17
N ASN A 109 12.89 37.39 41.70
CA ASN A 109 11.96 37.02 42.77
C ASN A 109 10.66 36.41 42.20
N GLY A 110 10.77 35.63 41.13
CA GLY A 110 9.69 34.81 40.60
C GLY A 110 9.36 33.66 41.54
N ALA A 111 8.32 33.82 42.37
CA ALA A 111 7.85 32.75 43.24
C ALA A 111 7.44 31.52 42.41
N ASN A 112 8.11 30.39 42.62
CA ASN A 112 7.75 29.12 42.01
C ASN A 112 6.41 28.62 42.58
N VAL A 113 5.31 29.02 41.95
CA VAL A 113 3.97 28.50 42.24
C VAL A 113 3.97 27.01 41.92
N ALA A 114 4.03 26.18 42.95
CA ALA A 114 4.07 24.73 42.82
C ALA A 114 2.84 24.24 42.04
N SER A 115 3.06 23.48 40.97
CA SER A 115 1.95 22.92 40.20
C SER A 115 1.20 21.90 41.04
N TRP A 116 -0.09 21.70 40.76
CA TRP A 116 -0.85 20.59 41.36
C TRP A 116 -0.20 19.22 41.06
N ILE A 117 0.52 19.09 39.94
CA ILE A 117 1.36 17.91 39.63
C ILE A 117 2.47 17.72 40.66
N ASP A 118 3.07 18.81 41.13
CA ASP A 118 4.21 18.74 42.06
C ASP A 118 3.74 18.45 43.49
N LEU A 119 2.52 18.91 43.83
CA LEU A 119 1.85 18.66 45.11
C LEU A 119 1.23 17.24 45.22
N TYR A 120 0.58 16.75 44.16
CA TYR A 120 -0.27 15.54 44.24
C TYR A 120 0.23 14.31 43.46
N LEU A 121 1.15 14.45 42.49
CA LEU A 121 1.68 13.29 41.76
C LEU A 121 3.02 12.82 42.33
N PRO A 122 3.24 11.49 42.43
CA PRO A 122 4.54 10.94 42.83
C PRO A 122 5.60 11.31 41.79
N GLU A 123 6.84 11.48 42.24
CA GLU A 123 7.91 12.11 41.45
C GLU A 123 8.14 11.45 40.09
N GLN A 124 8.03 10.12 40.05
CA GLN A 124 8.17 9.28 38.86
C GLN A 124 7.12 9.56 37.78
N ALA A 125 5.92 10.03 38.16
CA ALA A 125 4.82 10.34 37.25
C ALA A 125 4.85 11.79 36.75
N ARG A 126 5.45 12.73 37.51
CA ARG A 126 5.47 14.17 37.17
C ARG A 126 6.03 14.46 35.76
N PRO A 127 7.11 13.80 35.26
CA PRO A 127 7.60 14.02 33.90
C PRO A 127 6.59 13.63 32.81
N TYR A 128 5.85 12.54 32.98
CA TYR A 128 4.83 12.09 32.03
C TYR A 128 3.59 13.00 32.05
N ALA A 129 3.17 13.45 33.23
CA ALA A 129 2.08 14.42 33.38
C ALA A 129 2.41 15.78 32.74
N ARG A 130 3.65 16.27 32.92
CA ARG A 130 4.18 17.47 32.24
C ARG A 130 4.34 17.29 30.73
N LEU A 131 4.65 16.08 30.25
CA LEU A 131 4.71 15.74 28.82
C LEU A 131 3.32 15.72 28.17
N ALA A 132 2.31 15.18 28.86
CA ALA A 132 0.91 15.20 28.45
C ALA A 132 0.22 16.58 28.59
N ARG A 133 0.90 17.58 29.17
CA ARG A 133 0.38 18.93 29.47
C ARG A 133 -0.80 18.97 30.46
N LEU A 134 -0.79 18.06 31.42
CA LEU A 134 -1.76 18.09 32.53
C LEU A 134 -1.60 19.36 33.41
N ASP A 135 -0.44 20.05 33.32
CA ASP A 135 -0.22 21.37 33.93
C ASP A 135 -1.06 22.48 33.28
N LYS A 136 -1.53 22.30 32.04
CA LYS A 136 -2.11 23.35 31.18
C LYS A 136 -3.39 22.86 30.47
N PRO A 137 -4.48 22.62 31.21
CA PRO A 137 -5.70 21.96 30.71
C PRO A 137 -6.44 22.74 29.60
N ILE A 138 -6.15 24.03 29.39
CA ILE A 138 -6.71 24.85 28.30
C ILE A 138 -6.63 24.12 26.94
N GLY A 139 -5.51 23.46 26.66
CA GLY A 139 -5.32 22.71 25.41
C GLY A 139 -6.23 21.48 25.26
N THR A 140 -6.67 20.88 26.38
CA THR A 140 -7.65 19.78 26.38
C THR A 140 -9.05 20.33 26.13
N TRP A 141 -9.41 21.43 26.80
CA TRP A 141 -10.68 22.11 26.60
C TRP A 141 -10.88 22.52 25.14
N LEU A 142 -9.89 23.14 24.50
CA LEU A 142 -9.93 23.52 23.08
C LEU A 142 -10.18 22.35 22.11
N LEU A 143 -9.83 21.11 22.49
CA LEU A 143 -10.12 19.89 21.73
C LEU A 143 -11.50 19.28 22.09
N ALA A 144 -11.97 19.48 23.33
CA ALA A 144 -13.25 18.98 23.82
C ALA A 144 -14.46 19.80 23.31
N TRP A 145 -14.36 21.14 23.28
CA TRP A 145 -15.49 22.02 22.94
C TRP A 145 -16.09 21.77 21.54
N PRO A 146 -15.31 21.57 20.44
CA PRO A 146 -15.88 21.21 19.14
C PRO A 146 -16.68 19.91 19.18
N CYS A 147 -16.27 18.94 20.01
CA CYS A 147 -17.02 17.71 20.23
C CYS A 147 -18.35 18.00 20.93
N PHE A 148 -18.32 18.79 22.01
CA PHE A 148 -19.50 19.07 22.85
C PHE A 148 -20.54 19.92 22.13
N TRP A 149 -20.12 20.94 21.37
CA TRP A 149 -21.00 21.70 20.47
C TRP A 149 -21.71 20.76 19.49
N SER A 150 -20.95 19.88 18.83
CA SER A 150 -21.48 18.96 17.82
C SER A 150 -22.44 17.92 18.39
N ILE A 151 -22.12 17.33 19.55
CA ILE A 151 -23.02 16.43 20.31
C ILE A 151 -24.31 17.15 20.71
N THR A 152 -24.22 18.40 21.17
CA THR A 152 -25.39 19.21 21.59
C THR A 152 -26.28 19.59 20.40
N LEU A 153 -25.69 19.93 19.25
CA LEU A 153 -26.44 20.25 18.03
C LEU A 153 -27.13 19.04 17.40
N ALA A 154 -26.53 17.85 17.55
CA ALA A 154 -27.05 16.56 17.11
C ALA A 154 -28.12 15.96 18.05
N ALA A 155 -28.22 16.45 19.29
CA ALA A 155 -29.22 15.99 20.25
C ALA A 155 -30.66 16.23 19.72
N PRO A 156 -31.63 15.34 20.03
CA PRO A 156 -33.03 15.57 19.70
C PRO A 156 -33.56 16.82 20.39
N THR A 157 -34.36 17.63 19.69
CA THR A 157 -35.02 18.82 20.25
C THR A 157 -35.76 18.47 21.55
N GLY A 158 -35.61 19.31 22.57
CA GLY A 158 -36.19 19.07 23.90
C GLY A 158 -35.49 18.03 24.79
N ASN A 159 -34.40 17.38 24.34
CA ASN A 159 -33.64 16.41 25.14
C ASN A 159 -32.21 16.90 25.40
N LEU A 160 -31.72 16.71 26.63
CA LEU A 160 -30.34 17.03 27.00
C LEU A 160 -29.33 16.19 26.20
N PRO A 161 -28.12 16.70 25.91
CA PRO A 161 -27.06 15.92 25.27
C PRO A 161 -26.65 14.71 26.12
N ASP A 162 -26.30 13.60 25.47
CA ASP A 162 -25.92 12.36 26.16
C ASP A 162 -24.65 12.56 27.00
N ILE A 163 -24.83 12.49 28.32
CA ILE A 163 -23.77 12.63 29.32
C ILE A 163 -22.69 11.55 29.12
N LYS A 164 -23.03 10.35 28.66
CA LYS A 164 -22.05 9.29 28.34
C LYS A 164 -21.16 9.73 27.18
N MET A 165 -21.72 10.28 26.12
CA MET A 165 -20.94 10.78 24.98
C MET A 165 -20.11 12.01 25.36
N LEU A 166 -20.65 12.95 26.14
CA LEU A 166 -19.86 14.07 26.66
C LEU A 166 -18.67 13.59 27.52
N ALA A 167 -18.88 12.61 28.40
CA ALA A 167 -17.81 12.03 29.21
C ALA A 167 -16.76 11.29 28.36
N LEU A 168 -17.19 10.47 27.39
CA LEU A 168 -16.29 9.74 26.48
C LEU A 168 -15.45 10.69 25.62
N PHE A 169 -16.06 11.73 25.04
CA PHE A 169 -15.33 12.72 24.23
C PHE A 169 -14.45 13.64 25.08
N GLY A 170 -14.83 13.95 26.33
CA GLY A 170 -13.98 14.68 27.27
C GLY A 170 -12.73 13.88 27.67
N CYS A 171 -12.88 12.60 28.01
CA CYS A 171 -11.76 11.68 28.26
C CYS A 171 -10.91 11.47 27.00
N GLY A 172 -11.55 11.34 25.84
CA GLY A 172 -10.90 11.24 24.53
C GLY A 172 -10.06 12.48 24.21
N ALA A 173 -10.58 13.68 24.45
CA ALA A 173 -9.85 14.94 24.28
C ALA A 173 -8.63 15.02 25.23
N LEU A 174 -8.76 14.59 26.48
CA LEU A 174 -7.63 14.57 27.43
C LEU A 174 -6.50 13.64 26.94
N LEU A 175 -6.85 12.43 26.51
CA LEU A 175 -5.89 11.43 26.01
C LEU A 175 -5.27 11.83 24.67
N LEU A 176 -6.08 12.29 23.71
CA LEU A 176 -5.61 12.70 22.38
C LEU A 176 -4.83 14.01 22.44
N ARG A 177 -5.15 14.94 23.35
CA ARG A 177 -4.31 16.12 23.59
C ARG A 177 -2.95 15.71 24.14
N GLY A 178 -2.92 14.80 25.12
CA GLY A 178 -1.70 14.23 25.68
C GLY A 178 -0.85 13.51 24.63
N ALA A 179 -1.47 12.72 23.74
CA ALA A 179 -0.81 12.07 22.60
C ALA A 179 -0.24 13.10 21.61
N GLY A 180 -1.03 14.12 21.25
CA GLY A 180 -0.59 15.21 20.38
C GLY A 180 0.58 16.02 20.96
N CYS A 181 0.59 16.27 22.27
CA CYS A 181 1.74 16.86 22.97
C CYS A 181 2.96 15.94 22.92
N THR A 182 2.78 14.65 23.23
CA THR A 182 3.87 13.67 23.29
C THR A 182 4.53 13.46 21.93
N ILE A 183 3.76 13.34 20.84
CA ILE A 183 4.33 13.22 19.49
C ILE A 183 4.98 14.52 19.02
N ASN A 184 4.44 15.69 19.39
CA ASN A 184 5.07 16.97 19.08
C ASN A 184 6.43 17.10 19.79
N ASP A 185 6.50 16.90 21.11
CA ASP A 185 7.75 16.99 21.89
C ASP A 185 8.79 15.92 21.47
N LEU A 186 8.36 14.78 20.89
CA LEU A 186 9.25 13.78 20.28
C LEU A 186 9.83 14.23 18.92
N ILE A 187 9.03 14.90 18.07
CA ILE A 187 9.42 15.36 16.74
C ILE A 187 10.23 16.66 16.82
N ASP A 188 9.83 17.61 17.67
CA ASP A 188 10.42 18.95 17.77
C ASP A 188 11.61 19.02 18.76
N ARG A 189 12.08 17.89 19.30
CA ARG A 189 13.20 17.83 20.25
C ARG A 189 14.44 18.63 19.82
N ASP A 190 14.77 18.64 18.52
CA ASP A 190 15.92 19.36 17.95
C ASP A 190 15.71 20.89 17.78
N ILE A 191 14.46 21.34 17.89
CA ILE A 191 14.03 22.74 17.91
C ILE A 191 13.86 23.18 19.37
N ASP A 192 13.10 22.43 20.17
CA ASP A 192 12.81 22.74 21.58
C ASP A 192 14.06 22.84 22.46
N THR A 193 15.13 22.11 22.14
CA THR A 193 16.43 22.24 22.85
C THR A 193 17.08 23.63 22.64
N LYS A 194 16.68 24.38 21.61
CA LYS A 194 17.26 25.69 21.23
C LYS A 194 16.41 26.89 21.63
N VAL A 195 15.17 26.66 22.08
CA VAL A 195 14.21 27.73 22.40
C VAL A 195 14.11 27.86 23.91
N GLU A 196 14.37 29.06 24.43
CA GLU A 196 14.53 29.34 25.86
C GLU A 196 13.31 28.89 26.70
N ARG A 197 12.11 29.10 26.16
CA ARG A 197 10.83 28.70 26.75
C ARG A 197 10.62 27.18 26.84
N THR A 198 11.32 26.39 26.03
CA THR A 198 10.99 24.97 25.80
C THR A 198 12.14 23.99 26.01
N LYS A 199 13.37 24.46 26.24
CA LYS A 199 14.52 23.64 26.66
C LYS A 199 14.25 22.76 27.89
N LEU A 200 13.32 23.17 28.76
CA LEU A 200 12.93 22.44 29.98
C LEU A 200 11.87 21.34 29.76
N ARG A 201 11.33 21.16 28.53
CA ARG A 201 10.36 20.09 28.21
C ARG A 201 10.98 18.71 28.47
N PRO A 202 10.27 17.72 29.05
CA PRO A 202 10.86 16.46 29.52
C PRO A 202 11.72 15.70 28.49
N VAL A 203 11.36 15.75 27.20
CA VAL A 203 12.09 15.09 26.10
C VAL A 203 13.26 15.94 25.57
N ALA A 204 13.17 17.27 25.68
CA ALA A 204 14.25 18.20 25.30
C ALA A 204 15.36 18.24 26.37
N SER A 205 14.97 18.40 27.64
CA SER A 205 15.88 18.40 28.80
C SER A 205 16.49 17.02 29.11
N GLY A 206 15.97 15.96 28.49
CA GLY A 206 16.47 14.58 28.66
C GLY A 206 15.96 13.84 29.90
N VAL A 207 15.09 14.47 30.71
CA VAL A 207 14.43 13.86 31.88
C VAL A 207 13.61 12.62 31.50
N LEU A 208 13.03 12.60 30.29
CA LEU A 208 12.47 11.41 29.67
C LEU A 208 13.21 11.07 28.38
N THR A 209 13.58 9.79 28.24
CA THR A 209 14.12 9.29 26.98
C THR A 209 13.04 9.30 25.88
N PRO A 210 13.42 9.46 24.60
CA PRO A 210 12.47 9.35 23.49
C PRO A 210 11.75 7.99 23.41
N PHE A 211 12.29 6.93 24.04
CA PHE A 211 11.60 5.65 24.12
C PHE A 211 10.50 5.62 25.17
N GLN A 212 10.73 6.21 26.36
CA GLN A 212 9.68 6.38 27.37
C GLN A 212 8.53 7.26 26.82
N GLY A 213 8.86 8.33 26.09
CA GLY A 213 7.87 9.13 25.37
C GLY A 213 7.08 8.32 24.34
N LEU A 214 7.75 7.47 23.54
CA LEU A 214 7.07 6.60 22.57
C LEU A 214 6.18 5.52 23.23
N CYS A 215 6.60 4.95 24.36
CA CYS A 215 5.78 4.00 25.11
C CYS A 215 4.55 4.68 25.71
N PHE A 216 4.71 5.90 26.24
CA PHE A 216 3.62 6.70 26.78
C PHE A 216 2.63 7.14 25.70
N LEU A 217 3.12 7.52 24.50
CA LEU A 217 2.29 7.76 23.33
C LEU A 217 1.48 6.50 22.94
N GLY A 218 2.13 5.33 22.92
CA GLY A 218 1.45 4.05 22.67
C GLY A 218 0.34 3.76 23.69
N PHE A 219 0.60 3.99 24.97
CA PHE A 219 -0.39 3.87 26.05
C PHE A 219 -1.57 4.83 25.89
N GLN A 220 -1.31 6.12 25.60
CA GLN A 220 -2.35 7.12 25.34
C GLN A 220 -3.22 6.75 24.12
N LEU A 221 -2.61 6.24 23.04
CA LEU A 221 -3.33 5.80 21.85
C LEU A 221 -4.13 4.51 22.07
N LEU A 222 -3.65 3.58 22.91
CA LEU A 222 -4.41 2.38 23.30
C LEU A 222 -5.65 2.73 24.13
N LEU A 223 -5.53 3.66 25.07
CA LEU A 223 -6.69 4.18 25.82
C LEU A 223 -7.65 4.95 24.90
N GLY A 224 -7.13 5.77 23.98
CA GLY A 224 -7.93 6.45 22.96
C GLY A 224 -8.68 5.49 22.03
N LEU A 225 -8.06 4.37 21.65
CA LEU A 225 -8.71 3.28 20.91
C LEU A 225 -9.83 2.62 21.72
N GLY A 226 -9.62 2.41 23.03
CA GLY A 226 -10.66 1.91 23.94
C GLY A 226 -11.90 2.82 24.04
N ILE A 227 -11.74 4.13 23.82
CA ILE A 227 -12.87 5.07 23.68
C ILE A 227 -13.46 4.98 22.27
N LEU A 228 -12.63 4.98 21.23
CA LEU A 228 -13.06 4.95 19.83
C LEU A 228 -13.92 3.71 19.50
N LEU A 229 -13.57 2.54 20.04
CA LEU A 229 -14.30 1.28 19.85
C LEU A 229 -15.72 1.31 20.44
N GLN A 230 -16.01 2.19 21.41
CA GLN A 230 -17.35 2.37 22.00
C GLN A 230 -18.28 3.20 21.11
N LEU A 231 -17.78 3.84 20.06
CA LEU A 231 -18.58 4.58 19.08
C LEU A 231 -19.12 3.62 17.98
N ASN A 232 -20.05 4.13 17.16
CA ASN A 232 -20.59 3.39 16.02
C ASN A 232 -19.54 3.21 14.88
N ASN A 233 -19.80 2.29 13.95
CA ASN A 233 -18.84 1.91 12.89
C ASN A 233 -18.38 3.12 12.03
N TYR A 234 -19.28 4.04 11.70
CA TYR A 234 -18.95 5.24 10.91
C TYR A 234 -18.02 6.17 11.70
N SER A 235 -18.34 6.44 12.97
CA SER A 235 -17.49 7.22 13.88
C SER A 235 -16.14 6.55 14.15
N ARG A 236 -16.03 5.22 14.17
CA ARG A 236 -14.73 4.53 14.29
C ARG A 236 -13.81 4.87 13.13
N LEU A 237 -14.31 4.79 11.90
CA LEU A 237 -13.54 5.12 10.69
C LEU A 237 -13.20 6.62 10.62
N LEU A 238 -14.18 7.49 10.90
CA LEU A 238 -13.99 8.95 10.93
C LEU A 238 -13.05 9.40 12.05
N GLY A 239 -13.04 8.73 13.20
CA GLY A 239 -12.11 9.01 14.29
C GLY A 239 -10.70 8.49 13.98
N ALA A 240 -10.57 7.31 13.37
CA ALA A 240 -9.28 6.75 12.97
C ALA A 240 -8.57 7.61 11.90
N SER A 241 -9.30 8.19 10.94
CA SER A 241 -8.70 9.03 9.89
C SER A 241 -8.09 10.33 10.42
N SER A 242 -8.56 10.84 11.58
CA SER A 242 -7.98 12.02 12.25
C SER A 242 -6.49 11.87 12.59
N LEU A 243 -6.01 10.63 12.79
CA LEU A 243 -4.61 10.36 13.14
C LEU A 243 -3.62 10.82 12.05
N LEU A 244 -4.07 10.90 10.79
CA LEU A 244 -3.28 11.46 9.69
C LEU A 244 -2.97 12.96 9.90
N LEU A 245 -3.92 13.72 10.44
CA LEU A 245 -3.74 15.14 10.78
C LEU A 245 -2.89 15.30 12.04
N VAL A 246 -3.17 14.51 13.09
CA VAL A 246 -2.39 14.50 14.35
C VAL A 246 -0.90 14.20 14.09
N PHE A 247 -0.60 13.25 13.21
CA PHE A 247 0.78 12.90 12.85
C PHE A 247 1.46 13.95 11.96
N SER A 248 0.72 14.58 11.04
CA SER A 248 1.30 15.50 10.06
C SER A 248 1.48 16.93 10.57
N TYR A 249 0.66 17.40 11.51
CA TYR A 249 0.72 18.76 12.07
C TYR A 249 2.13 19.19 12.53
N PRO A 250 2.89 18.42 13.35
CA PRO A 250 4.21 18.86 13.83
C PRO A 250 5.20 19.11 12.70
N LEU A 251 5.09 18.35 11.59
CA LEU A 251 5.95 18.50 10.42
C LEU A 251 5.67 19.79 9.64
N MET A 252 4.45 20.34 9.72
CA MET A 252 4.04 21.51 8.93
C MET A 252 4.86 22.76 9.25
N LYS A 253 5.31 22.92 10.50
CA LYS A 253 6.18 24.01 10.97
C LYS A 253 7.51 24.12 10.18
N ARG A 254 7.95 22.99 9.59
CA ARG A 254 9.18 22.88 8.79
C ARG A 254 8.92 23.05 7.29
N LEU A 255 7.67 22.88 6.85
CA LEU A 255 7.28 22.90 5.43
C LEU A 255 6.62 24.23 5.03
N THR A 256 5.56 24.64 5.72
CA THR A 256 4.66 25.74 5.36
C THR A 256 4.62 26.83 6.44
N PHE A 257 4.22 28.05 6.06
CA PHE A 257 3.93 29.16 6.97
C PHE A 257 2.52 29.09 7.60
N TRP A 258 1.80 27.99 7.42
CA TRP A 258 0.44 27.80 7.93
C TRP A 258 0.27 26.58 8.88
N PRO A 259 1.19 26.25 9.82
CA PRO A 259 0.94 25.17 10.76
C PRO A 259 -0.30 25.42 11.63
N GLN A 260 -0.66 26.68 11.90
CA GLN A 260 -1.91 27.09 12.55
C GLN A 260 -3.17 26.56 11.83
N ALA A 261 -3.17 26.52 10.50
CA ALA A 261 -4.31 25.99 9.72
C ALA A 261 -4.44 24.47 9.89
N PHE A 262 -3.32 23.75 9.87
CA PHE A 262 -3.29 22.31 10.14
C PHE A 262 -3.66 21.98 11.60
N LEU A 263 -3.29 22.84 12.56
CA LEU A 263 -3.78 22.72 13.93
C LEU A 263 -5.31 22.88 13.98
N GLY A 264 -5.86 23.87 13.28
CA GLY A 264 -7.30 24.08 13.15
C GLY A 264 -8.03 22.84 12.61
N LEU A 265 -7.56 22.26 11.51
CA LEU A 265 -8.12 21.01 10.97
C LEU A 265 -8.04 19.86 11.98
N THR A 266 -6.93 19.76 12.72
CA THR A 266 -6.71 18.69 13.71
C THR A 266 -7.61 18.84 14.94
N PHE A 267 -7.65 20.02 15.55
CA PHE A 267 -8.36 20.26 16.82
C PHE A 267 -9.88 20.26 16.66
N ASN A 268 -10.39 20.68 15.50
CA ASN A 268 -11.82 20.79 15.30
C ASN A 268 -12.45 19.53 14.69
N TRP A 269 -11.67 18.47 14.43
CA TRP A 269 -12.19 17.19 13.93
C TRP A 269 -13.27 16.58 14.83
N GLY A 270 -13.25 16.92 16.13
CA GLY A 270 -14.33 16.64 17.08
C GLY A 270 -15.71 17.15 16.64
N ALA A 271 -15.77 18.24 15.88
CA ALA A 271 -17.02 18.77 15.31
C ALA A 271 -17.64 17.84 14.26
N LEU A 272 -16.84 17.07 13.53
CA LEU A 272 -17.32 16.02 12.62
C LEU A 272 -17.70 14.78 13.44
N LEU A 273 -16.80 14.37 14.33
CA LEU A 273 -16.91 13.09 15.05
C LEU A 273 -18.09 13.08 16.05
N GLY A 274 -18.35 14.17 16.77
CA GLY A 274 -19.42 14.28 17.75
C GLY A 274 -20.83 14.07 17.17
N TRP A 275 -21.16 14.76 16.07
CA TRP A 275 -22.42 14.58 15.35
C TRP A 275 -22.57 13.15 14.85
N SER A 276 -21.51 12.60 14.25
CA SER A 276 -21.51 11.22 13.76
C SER A 276 -21.74 10.19 14.86
N ALA A 277 -21.28 10.44 16.09
CA ALA A 277 -21.46 9.52 17.21
C ALA A 277 -22.93 9.42 17.65
N ILE A 278 -23.69 10.52 17.51
CA ILE A 278 -25.12 10.62 17.84
C ILE A 278 -26.02 10.19 16.67
N LYS A 279 -25.67 10.54 15.43
CA LYS A 279 -26.53 10.30 14.24
C LYS A 279 -26.16 9.07 13.39
N GLY A 280 -24.95 8.52 13.53
CA GLY A 280 -24.42 7.45 12.67
C GLY A 280 -24.00 7.91 11.25
N SER A 281 -24.21 9.18 10.92
CA SER A 281 -23.90 9.81 9.64
C SER A 281 -23.47 11.28 9.84
N LEU A 282 -23.11 11.99 8.78
CA LEU A 282 -22.90 13.45 8.80
C LEU A 282 -24.01 14.17 8.04
N ASP A 283 -24.43 15.32 8.55
CA ASP A 283 -25.21 16.32 7.80
C ASP A 283 -24.24 17.42 7.33
N PRO A 284 -23.91 17.51 6.03
CA PRO A 284 -22.98 18.51 5.52
C PRO A 284 -23.43 19.96 5.77
N ALA A 285 -24.75 20.23 5.75
CA ALA A 285 -25.29 21.58 5.88
C ALA A 285 -25.12 22.14 7.29
N VAL A 286 -25.25 21.31 8.32
CA VAL A 286 -25.01 21.72 9.72
C VAL A 286 -23.53 21.61 10.10
N VAL A 287 -22.89 20.49 9.75
CA VAL A 287 -21.61 20.08 10.35
C VAL A 287 -20.40 20.70 9.67
N PHE A 288 -20.40 20.94 8.36
CA PHE A 288 -19.26 21.58 7.70
C PHE A 288 -19.11 23.06 8.10
N PRO A 289 -20.16 23.89 8.19
CA PRO A 289 -20.03 25.25 8.73
C PRO A 289 -19.56 25.29 10.20
N LEU A 290 -19.98 24.32 11.04
CA LEU A 290 -19.48 24.18 12.41
C LEU A 290 -17.98 23.90 12.46
N TYR A 291 -17.51 22.94 11.65
CA TYR A 291 -16.10 22.59 11.56
C TYR A 291 -15.25 23.75 11.02
N ILE A 292 -15.71 24.41 9.95
CA ILE A 292 -15.05 25.58 9.35
C ILE A 292 -14.96 26.74 10.37
N SER A 293 -16.02 26.98 11.15
CA SER A 293 -16.01 27.96 12.24
C SER A 293 -14.88 27.69 13.23
N GLY A 294 -14.77 26.46 13.73
CA GLY A 294 -13.72 26.05 14.66
C GLY A 294 -12.30 26.16 14.08
N VAL A 295 -12.11 25.83 12.81
CA VAL A 295 -10.83 26.02 12.09
C VAL A 295 -10.44 27.50 12.06
N PHE A 296 -11.37 28.40 11.72
CA PHE A 296 -11.11 29.84 11.75
C PHE A 296 -10.89 30.39 13.17
N TRP A 297 -11.63 29.91 14.16
CA TRP A 297 -11.39 30.25 15.57
C TRP A 297 -9.97 29.87 16.01
N THR A 298 -9.47 28.72 15.55
CA THR A 298 -8.11 28.26 15.82
C THR A 298 -7.06 29.12 15.11
N LEU A 299 -7.33 29.54 13.87
CA LEU A 299 -6.48 30.53 13.19
C LEU A 299 -6.41 31.87 13.94
N VAL A 300 -7.48 32.29 14.63
CA VAL A 300 -7.45 33.48 15.51
C VAL A 300 -6.56 33.25 16.72
N TYR A 301 -6.87 32.28 17.59
CA TYR A 301 -6.17 32.17 18.87
C TYR A 301 -4.72 31.64 18.73
N ASP A 302 -4.43 30.78 17.76
CA ASP A 302 -3.07 30.20 17.60
C ASP A 302 -2.12 31.13 16.82
N THR A 303 -2.64 32.05 15.99
CA THR A 303 -1.82 33.14 15.41
C THR A 303 -1.46 34.18 16.47
N ILE A 304 -2.37 34.48 17.41
CA ILE A 304 -2.05 35.29 18.60
C ILE A 304 -1.07 34.55 19.51
N TYR A 305 -1.24 33.23 19.71
CA TYR A 305 -0.30 32.43 20.50
C TYR A 305 1.12 32.46 19.92
N ALA A 306 1.26 32.27 18.60
CA ALA A 306 2.56 32.23 17.92
C ALA A 306 3.39 33.52 18.01
N HIS A 307 2.78 34.66 18.34
CA HIS A 307 3.53 35.89 18.59
C HIS A 307 4.45 35.80 19.83
N GLN A 308 4.19 34.89 20.78
CA GLN A 308 5.04 34.66 21.95
C GLN A 308 6.42 34.09 21.60
N ASP A 309 6.55 33.38 20.47
CA ASP A 309 7.79 32.74 20.03
C ASP A 309 8.39 33.38 18.77
N LYS A 310 7.80 34.46 18.23
CA LYS A 310 8.15 35.09 16.92
C LYS A 310 9.65 35.32 16.72
N GLU A 311 10.34 35.80 17.74
CA GLU A 311 11.80 36.05 17.71
C GLU A 311 12.63 34.77 17.68
N ASP A 312 12.16 33.71 18.31
CA ASP A 312 12.88 32.45 18.50
C ASP A 312 12.59 31.47 17.36
N ASP A 313 11.36 31.47 16.83
CA ASP A 313 10.99 30.88 15.54
C ASP A 313 11.93 31.38 14.43
N LEU A 314 12.16 32.70 14.35
CA LEU A 314 13.03 33.33 13.36
C LEU A 314 14.48 32.85 13.47
N LYS A 315 15.04 32.76 14.69
CA LYS A 315 16.40 32.27 14.96
C LYS A 315 16.59 30.80 14.57
N VAL A 316 15.56 29.97 14.76
CA VAL A 316 15.61 28.51 14.49
C VAL A 316 15.16 28.16 13.07
N GLY A 317 14.60 29.10 12.31
CA GLY A 317 14.12 28.90 10.94
C GLY A 317 12.75 28.20 10.87
N VAL A 318 11.95 28.32 11.93
CA VAL A 318 10.58 27.80 12.02
C VAL A 318 9.64 28.74 11.24
N LYS A 319 8.60 28.17 10.61
CA LYS A 319 7.62 28.93 9.84
C LYS A 319 6.27 28.96 10.57
N SER A 320 5.71 30.15 10.76
CA SER A 320 4.43 30.38 11.45
C SER A 320 3.63 31.51 10.79
N THR A 321 2.31 31.58 11.03
CA THR A 321 1.46 32.67 10.51
C THR A 321 1.90 34.04 11.04
N ALA A 322 2.37 34.10 12.30
CA ALA A 322 2.93 35.32 12.91
C ALA A 322 4.11 35.89 12.11
N LEU A 323 4.99 35.04 11.58
CA LEU A 323 6.08 35.44 10.69
C LEU A 323 5.62 35.77 9.26
N ARG A 324 4.50 35.22 8.79
CA ARG A 324 3.96 35.47 7.44
C ARG A 324 3.15 36.76 7.34
N PHE A 325 2.35 37.08 8.35
CA PHE A 325 1.52 38.29 8.36
C PHE A 325 2.26 39.50 8.92
N GLY A 326 3.26 39.28 9.78
CA GLY A 326 4.03 40.35 10.38
C GLY A 326 3.11 41.34 11.11
N ASP A 327 3.18 42.60 10.71
CA ASP A 327 2.46 43.69 11.36
C ASP A 327 0.98 43.70 10.97
N SER A 328 0.64 43.22 9.76
CA SER A 328 -0.75 43.06 9.28
C SER A 328 -1.53 41.90 9.93
N THR A 329 -1.08 41.42 11.09
CA THR A 329 -1.71 40.28 11.78
C THR A 329 -3.15 40.61 12.22
N LYS A 330 -3.44 41.84 12.66
CA LYS A 330 -4.77 42.18 13.21
C LYS A 330 -5.85 42.13 12.13
N GLU A 331 -5.53 42.50 10.91
CA GLU A 331 -6.40 42.48 9.73
C GLU A 331 -6.75 41.04 9.34
N TRP A 332 -5.75 40.17 9.19
CA TRP A 332 -5.95 38.74 8.91
C TRP A 332 -6.75 38.04 10.00
N VAL A 333 -6.41 38.30 11.28
CA VAL A 333 -7.12 37.74 12.43
C VAL A 333 -8.56 38.28 12.54
N THR A 334 -8.82 39.52 12.15
CA THR A 334 -10.19 40.06 12.04
C THR A 334 -10.98 39.35 10.95
N GLY A 335 -10.38 39.11 9.77
CA GLY A 335 -11.00 38.32 8.70
C GLY A 335 -11.35 36.89 9.12
N PHE A 336 -10.46 36.20 9.84
CA PHE A 336 -10.75 34.89 10.42
C PHE A 336 -11.83 34.97 11.51
N GLY A 337 -11.87 36.03 12.31
CA GLY A 337 -12.93 36.27 13.29
C GLY A 337 -14.32 36.40 12.65
N ILE A 338 -14.44 37.16 11.55
CA ILE A 338 -15.68 37.29 10.78
C ILE A 338 -16.08 35.93 10.20
N ALA A 339 -15.17 35.23 9.51
CA ALA A 339 -15.44 33.92 8.92
C ALA A 339 -15.84 32.86 9.96
N CYS A 340 -15.25 32.90 11.15
CA CYS A 340 -15.63 32.08 12.31
C CYS A 340 -17.09 32.32 12.72
N ILE A 341 -17.48 33.57 12.97
CA ILE A 341 -18.84 33.92 13.43
C ILE A 341 -19.88 33.63 12.34
N SER A 342 -19.63 33.99 11.08
CA SER A 342 -20.56 33.74 9.97
C SER A 342 -20.80 32.24 9.73
N SER A 343 -19.75 31.41 9.82
CA SER A 343 -19.89 29.96 9.66
C SER A 343 -20.65 29.31 10.83
N LEU A 344 -20.52 29.87 12.04
CA LEU A 344 -21.27 29.43 13.23
C LEU A 344 -22.75 29.84 13.14
N ALA A 345 -23.03 31.05 12.66
CA ALA A 345 -24.39 31.52 12.40
C ALA A 345 -25.11 30.63 11.38
N LEU A 346 -24.42 30.27 10.28
CA LEU A 346 -24.93 29.38 9.24
C LEU A 346 -25.20 27.96 9.78
N SER A 347 -24.29 27.42 10.59
CA SER A 347 -24.52 26.13 11.27
C SER A 347 -25.77 26.17 12.15
N GLY A 348 -25.95 27.22 12.96
CA GLY A 348 -27.11 27.38 13.83
C GLY A 348 -28.43 27.61 13.08
N PHE A 349 -28.39 28.31 11.94
CA PHE A 349 -29.53 28.48 11.04
C PHE A 349 -29.97 27.15 10.44
N ASN A 350 -29.04 26.41 9.83
CA ASN A 350 -29.32 25.09 9.26
C ASN A 350 -29.76 24.07 10.33
N ALA A 351 -29.24 24.20 11.56
CA ALA A 351 -29.63 23.38 12.72
C ALA A 351 -30.96 23.80 13.39
N ASN A 352 -31.65 24.83 12.87
CA ASN A 352 -32.91 25.40 13.35
C ASN A 352 -32.89 25.72 14.86
N ILE A 353 -31.88 26.48 15.32
CA ILE A 353 -31.78 26.91 16.72
C ILE A 353 -32.56 28.22 16.95
N GLY A 354 -33.25 28.31 18.09
CA GLY A 354 -34.00 29.51 18.48
C GLY A 354 -33.13 30.72 18.85
N TRP A 355 -33.78 31.88 19.03
CA TRP A 355 -33.15 33.18 19.22
C TRP A 355 -32.05 33.30 20.30
N PRO A 356 -32.06 32.57 21.45
CA PRO A 356 -31.02 32.73 22.48
C PRO A 356 -29.61 32.38 21.98
N PHE A 357 -29.50 31.47 21.01
CA PHE A 357 -28.23 31.14 20.35
C PHE A 357 -27.62 32.38 19.68
N TYR A 358 -28.42 33.15 18.93
CA TYR A 358 -27.98 34.35 18.22
C TYR A 358 -27.66 35.52 19.17
N ALA A 359 -28.36 35.62 20.31
CA ALA A 359 -28.02 36.58 21.36
C ALA A 359 -26.63 36.29 21.95
N CYS A 360 -26.36 35.04 22.32
CA CYS A 360 -25.04 34.64 22.82
C CYS A 360 -23.95 34.68 21.73
N LEU A 361 -24.27 34.41 20.47
CA LEU A 361 -23.35 34.55 19.34
C LEU A 361 -22.94 36.02 19.14
N THR A 362 -23.88 36.96 19.30
CA THR A 362 -23.63 38.41 19.27
C THR A 362 -22.68 38.82 20.40
N ALA A 363 -22.94 38.36 21.63
CA ALA A 363 -22.06 38.61 22.78
C ALA A 363 -20.64 38.05 22.56
N ALA A 364 -20.53 36.81 22.07
CA ALA A 364 -19.25 36.18 21.78
C ALA A 364 -18.49 36.87 20.62
N SER A 365 -19.20 37.39 19.61
CA SER A 365 -18.65 38.22 18.53
C SER A 365 -18.04 39.51 19.08
N GLY A 366 -18.78 40.24 19.93
CA GLY A 366 -18.27 41.43 20.63
C GLY A 366 -17.02 41.14 21.47
N GLN A 367 -17.02 40.03 22.21
CA GLN A 367 -15.85 39.60 22.99
C GLN A 367 -14.68 39.10 22.11
N LEU A 368 -14.93 38.69 20.87
CA LEU A 368 -13.90 38.35 19.88
C LEU A 368 -13.26 39.62 19.32
N ALA A 369 -14.07 40.58 18.87
CA ALA A 369 -13.62 41.89 18.42
C ALA A 369 -12.80 42.61 19.50
N TRP A 370 -13.30 42.64 20.76
CA TRP A 370 -12.56 43.22 21.89
C TRP A 370 -11.18 42.60 22.09
N GLN A 371 -11.03 41.27 21.97
CA GLN A 371 -9.72 40.63 22.08
C GLN A 371 -8.77 41.01 20.94
N ILE A 372 -9.25 41.04 19.69
CA ILE A 372 -8.43 41.34 18.51
C ILE A 372 -7.98 42.81 18.51
N LEU A 373 -8.85 43.72 18.95
CA LEU A 373 -8.52 45.14 19.12
C LEU A 373 -7.50 45.34 20.26
N THR A 374 -7.79 44.80 21.46
CA THR A 374 -7.01 45.07 22.69
C THR A 374 -5.80 44.16 22.93
N VAL A 375 -5.49 43.21 22.04
CA VAL A 375 -4.23 42.45 22.13
C VAL A 375 -3.05 43.32 21.66
N ASP A 376 -2.02 43.38 22.48
CA ASP A 376 -0.69 43.80 22.06
C ASP A 376 0.09 42.56 21.58
N LEU A 377 0.56 42.61 20.33
CA LEU A 377 1.29 41.54 19.66
C LEU A 377 2.81 41.63 19.86
N SER A 378 3.31 42.69 20.50
CA SER A 378 4.71 42.85 20.89
C SER A 378 5.00 42.26 22.27
N CYS A 379 4.09 42.43 23.25
CA CYS A 379 4.23 41.86 24.58
C CYS A 379 3.86 40.37 24.63
N ARG A 380 4.86 39.50 24.87
CA ARG A 380 4.67 38.05 25.06
C ARG A 380 3.60 37.74 26.14
N ASP A 381 3.58 38.49 27.25
CA ASP A 381 2.58 38.30 28.32
C ASP A 381 1.19 38.87 28.03
N ALA A 382 1.04 39.84 27.12
CA ALA A 382 -0.27 40.25 26.64
C ALA A 382 -0.90 39.14 25.79
N CYS A 383 -0.12 38.57 24.86
CA CYS A 383 -0.52 37.40 24.07
C CYS A 383 -0.86 36.18 24.95
N ASN A 384 -0.02 35.88 25.94
CA ASN A 384 -0.22 34.77 26.88
C ASN A 384 -1.50 34.95 27.72
N ARG A 385 -1.80 36.17 28.19
CA ARG A 385 -3.06 36.47 28.90
C ARG A 385 -4.27 36.27 27.98
N LYS A 386 -4.31 36.91 26.80
CA LYS A 386 -5.42 36.78 25.84
C LYS A 386 -5.66 35.33 25.37
N TRP A 387 -4.62 34.48 25.37
CA TRP A 387 -4.73 33.05 25.07
C TRP A 387 -5.30 32.20 26.23
N ARG A 388 -5.26 32.68 27.49
CA ARG A 388 -5.88 32.02 28.65
C ARG A 388 -7.36 32.36 28.85
N ASP A 389 -7.82 33.46 28.26
CA ASP A 389 -9.21 33.93 28.30
C ASP A 389 -10.30 33.08 27.56
N PRO A 390 -10.04 32.13 26.62
CA PRO A 390 -11.11 31.61 25.77
C PRO A 390 -12.10 30.67 26.46
N ILE A 391 -11.79 30.14 27.66
CA ILE A 391 -12.66 29.18 28.36
C ILE A 391 -14.07 29.74 28.58
N TRP A 392 -14.18 30.99 29.02
CA TRP A 392 -15.47 31.65 29.26
C TRP A 392 -16.31 31.79 27.98
N LYS A 393 -15.67 31.96 26.82
CA LYS A 393 -16.33 32.06 25.51
C LYS A 393 -17.05 30.77 25.14
N THR A 394 -16.36 29.64 25.32
CA THR A 394 -16.88 28.31 24.99
C THR A 394 -18.00 27.86 25.93
N CYS A 395 -17.92 28.20 27.22
CA CYS A 395 -19.01 27.96 28.16
C CYS A 395 -20.30 28.67 27.73
N ILE A 396 -20.22 29.97 27.39
CA ILE A 396 -21.36 30.76 26.92
C ILE A 396 -21.95 30.16 25.63
N MET A 397 -21.12 29.74 24.68
CA MET A 397 -21.59 29.09 23.45
C MET A 397 -22.24 27.72 23.68
N MET A 398 -21.72 26.88 24.58
CA MET A 398 -22.36 25.58 24.87
C MET A 398 -23.71 25.77 25.59
N VAL A 399 -23.80 26.70 26.55
CA VAL A 399 -25.07 27.04 27.21
C VAL A 399 -26.10 27.51 26.18
N SER A 400 -25.72 28.37 25.23
CA SER A 400 -26.65 28.84 24.19
C SER A 400 -27.08 27.76 23.18
N MET A 401 -26.21 26.77 22.89
CA MET A 401 -26.60 25.60 22.11
C MET A 401 -27.59 24.70 22.87
N THR A 402 -27.51 24.61 24.20
CA THR A 402 -28.52 23.87 24.99
C THR A 402 -29.90 24.51 24.99
N SER A 403 -30.09 25.73 24.49
CA SER A 403 -31.44 26.31 24.28
C SER A 403 -32.31 25.44 23.36
N LYS A 404 -31.70 24.68 22.44
CA LYS A 404 -32.39 23.68 21.58
C LYS A 404 -33.05 22.53 22.38
N THR A 405 -32.67 22.35 23.65
CA THR A 405 -33.15 21.28 24.52
C THR A 405 -34.21 21.72 25.53
N GLN A 406 -34.66 22.98 25.52
CA GLN A 406 -35.37 23.61 26.64
C GLN A 406 -36.88 23.88 26.41
N GLY A 407 -37.61 22.91 25.86
CA GLY A 407 -39.08 22.96 25.75
C GLY A 407 -39.87 23.29 27.04
N PRO A 408 -39.39 22.98 28.28
CA PRO A 408 -40.07 23.38 29.50
C PRO A 408 -39.89 24.85 29.90
N LEU A 409 -38.73 25.46 29.60
CA LEU A 409 -38.38 26.78 30.14
C LEU A 409 -39.12 27.91 29.44
N GLU A 410 -39.45 27.75 28.16
CA GLU A 410 -40.32 28.68 27.44
C GLU A 410 -41.72 28.76 28.08
N LYS A 411 -42.28 27.63 28.52
CA LYS A 411 -43.54 27.58 29.28
C LYS A 411 -43.42 28.21 30.68
N ILE A 412 -42.30 28.00 31.38
CA ILE A 412 -42.06 28.63 32.69
C ILE A 412 -41.90 30.14 32.54
N PHE A 413 -41.20 30.63 31.52
CA PHE A 413 -41.04 32.06 31.26
C PHE A 413 -42.38 32.72 30.89
N ILE A 414 -43.16 32.11 29.98
CA ILE A 414 -44.51 32.58 29.63
C ILE A 414 -45.45 32.55 30.85
N SER A 415 -45.35 31.55 31.73
CA SER A 415 -46.14 31.46 32.97
C SER A 415 -45.75 32.54 33.98
N ASN A 416 -44.45 32.83 34.14
CA ASN A 416 -43.97 33.86 35.06
C ASN A 416 -44.28 35.28 34.55
N CYS A 417 -44.22 35.52 33.23
CA CYS A 417 -44.66 36.80 32.64
C CYS A 417 -46.16 37.06 32.87
N ARG A 418 -47.01 36.03 32.93
CA ARG A 418 -48.42 36.18 33.34
C ARG A 418 -48.59 36.53 34.83
N LEU A 419 -47.73 36.01 35.70
CA LEU A 419 -47.73 36.31 37.13
C LEU A 419 -47.22 37.72 37.48
N LEU A 420 -46.41 38.33 36.61
CA LEU A 420 -45.83 39.66 36.81
C LEU A 420 -46.67 40.82 36.25
N GLY A 421 -47.87 40.55 35.73
CA GLY A 421 -48.84 41.60 35.34
C GLY A 421 -48.42 42.50 34.18
N MET A 422 -47.34 42.19 33.46
CA MET A 422 -46.81 43.03 32.39
C MET A 422 -47.65 42.90 31.12
N THR A 423 -48.63 43.78 30.96
CA THR A 423 -49.49 43.88 29.78
C THR A 423 -48.72 44.35 28.56
N SER A 424 -48.27 43.42 27.70
CA SER A 424 -47.87 43.76 26.34
C SER A 424 -49.10 44.18 25.53
N TYR A 425 -49.06 45.38 24.94
CA TYR A 425 -50.07 45.79 23.96
C TYR A 425 -50.05 44.85 22.74
N PRO A 426 -51.20 44.48 22.18
CA PRO A 426 -51.25 43.69 20.95
C PRO A 426 -50.87 44.57 19.75
N VAL A 427 -49.95 44.08 18.92
CA VAL A 427 -49.86 44.49 17.51
C VAL A 427 -50.57 43.41 16.71
N ASP A 428 -51.59 43.82 15.94
CA ASP A 428 -52.58 42.92 15.36
C ASP A 428 -52.02 42.09 14.19
N THR A 429 -52.51 40.87 14.05
CA THR A 429 -52.26 40.00 12.89
C THR A 429 -53.57 39.68 12.18
N ARG A 430 -54.16 40.73 11.59
CA ARG A 430 -55.23 40.62 10.58
C ARG A 430 -54.93 41.49 9.36
N CYS A 431 -54.19 40.91 8.42
CA CYS A 431 -54.18 41.38 7.04
C CYS A 431 -54.36 40.20 6.08
N LEU A 432 -54.84 40.53 4.89
CA LEU A 432 -54.81 39.66 3.71
C LEU A 432 -53.34 39.32 3.40
N GLY A 433 -53.00 38.23 2.70
CA GLY A 433 -53.79 37.54 1.69
C GLY A 433 -53.36 38.05 0.31
N LEU A 434 -52.58 37.20 -0.38
CA LEU A 434 -52.10 37.29 -1.76
C LEU A 434 -50.96 38.28 -2.10
N GLU A 435 -50.09 37.74 -2.96
CA GLU A 435 -49.20 38.35 -3.95
C GLU A 435 -49.57 39.76 -4.48
N PRO A 436 -48.57 40.56 -4.90
CA PRO A 436 -48.20 40.48 -6.31
C PRO A 436 -46.68 40.56 -6.63
N GLN A 437 -46.20 39.57 -7.39
CA GLN A 437 -45.66 39.77 -8.75
C GLN A 437 -45.68 41.24 -9.26
N LYS A 438 -44.60 41.85 -9.76
CA LYS A 438 -44.09 41.77 -11.15
C LYS A 438 -43.25 43.03 -11.43
N LEU A 439 -42.29 42.92 -12.35
CA LEU A 439 -42.09 43.75 -13.58
C LEU A 439 -40.70 43.38 -14.16
N CYS A 440 -40.44 43.32 -15.46
CA CYS A 440 -41.17 43.74 -16.66
C CYS A 440 -41.24 42.58 -17.70
N CYS A 441 -42.17 42.49 -18.67
CA CYS A 441 -43.43 43.19 -18.93
C CYS A 441 -44.26 42.46 -20.02
N TYR A 442 -45.60 42.62 -19.98
CA TYR A 442 -46.53 42.60 -21.14
C TYR A 442 -46.85 41.23 -21.83
N PRO A 443 -47.97 41.08 -22.59
CA PRO A 443 -49.08 40.24 -22.08
C PRO A 443 -49.90 39.39 -23.12
N ASP A 444 -51.00 38.77 -22.66
CA ASP A 444 -52.41 38.95 -23.15
C ASP A 444 -53.24 37.66 -23.46
N ARG A 445 -54.50 37.60 -22.95
CA ARG A 445 -55.66 36.69 -23.31
C ARG A 445 -55.46 35.15 -23.14
N LYS A 446 -56.45 34.23 -22.95
CA LYS A 446 -57.94 34.13 -22.73
C LYS A 446 -58.27 32.64 -22.30
N ASP A 447 -59.46 32.09 -21.96
CA ASP A 447 -60.88 32.52 -21.85
C ASP A 447 -61.79 31.59 -20.97
N TYR A 448 -63.00 32.07 -20.63
CA TYR A 448 -64.32 31.42 -20.29
C TYR A 448 -64.51 30.00 -19.64
N SER A 449 -64.80 30.01 -18.33
CA SER A 449 -66.13 29.76 -17.68
C SER A 449 -66.83 28.37 -17.47
N ARG A 450 -67.35 28.18 -16.22
CA ARG A 450 -68.60 27.44 -15.79
C ARG A 450 -68.62 25.88 -15.90
N GLN A 451 -69.38 25.09 -15.12
CA GLN A 451 -70.25 25.31 -13.93
C GLN A 451 -70.48 24.02 -13.07
N LEU A 452 -70.69 24.18 -11.75
CA LEU A 452 -71.58 23.47 -10.80
C LEU A 452 -71.78 21.91 -10.76
N VAL A 453 -71.77 21.40 -9.50
CA VAL A 453 -72.66 20.37 -8.87
C VAL A 453 -72.33 18.86 -8.93
N ASN A 454 -72.29 18.27 -7.72
CA ASN A 454 -72.48 16.88 -7.26
C ASN A 454 -71.81 15.67 -7.95
N CYS A 455 -71.38 14.72 -7.11
CA CYS A 455 -71.26 13.30 -7.45
C CYS A 455 -72.31 12.49 -6.71
N ALA A 456 -73.14 11.72 -7.43
CA ALA A 456 -74.04 10.73 -6.86
C ALA A 456 -74.30 9.59 -7.86
N HIS A 457 -73.92 8.36 -7.46
CA HIS A 457 -74.43 7.04 -7.88
C HIS A 457 -74.52 6.60 -9.36
N PHE A 458 -74.19 5.30 -9.51
CA PHE A 458 -74.85 4.26 -10.35
C PHE A 458 -74.29 3.84 -11.74
N ARG A 459 -73.88 2.56 -11.75
CA ARG A 459 -74.10 1.49 -12.76
C ARG A 459 -73.41 1.44 -14.13
N ASP A 460 -72.90 0.23 -14.39
CA ASP A 460 -73.18 -0.68 -15.52
C ASP A 460 -73.51 -0.02 -16.89
N SER A 461 -72.82 -0.31 -18.00
CA SER A 461 -72.89 -1.61 -18.69
C SER A 461 -71.99 -1.69 -19.94
N THR A 462 -71.48 -2.90 -20.25
CA THR A 462 -71.29 -3.51 -21.60
C THR A 462 -70.46 -2.83 -22.72
N ALA A 463 -69.89 -3.53 -23.72
CA ALA A 463 -69.37 -4.91 -23.92
C ALA A 463 -68.83 -5.05 -25.39
N LEU A 464 -68.28 -6.23 -25.76
CA LEU A 464 -67.90 -6.68 -27.13
C LEU A 464 -66.70 -5.90 -27.78
N ASP A 465 -65.86 -6.42 -28.71
CA ASP A 465 -65.73 -7.73 -29.41
C ASP A 465 -64.23 -7.97 -29.83
N TYR A 466 -63.66 -9.20 -29.90
CA TYR A 466 -63.50 -10.14 -31.07
C TYR A 466 -62.84 -9.55 -32.36
N TYR A 467 -62.08 -10.22 -33.25
CA TYR A 467 -61.63 -11.60 -33.62
C TYR A 467 -60.31 -11.44 -34.48
N THR A 468 -59.32 -12.34 -34.73
CA THR A 468 -58.71 -13.56 -34.11
C THR A 468 -57.33 -13.88 -34.76
N GLU A 469 -56.53 -14.77 -34.14
CA GLU A 469 -55.51 -15.68 -34.78
C GLU A 469 -54.26 -15.04 -35.47
N ILE A 470 -53.16 -15.74 -35.87
CA ILE A 470 -52.81 -17.16 -36.10
C ILE A 470 -51.45 -17.54 -35.43
N LYS A 471 -51.30 -18.80 -34.99
CA LYS A 471 -50.07 -19.55 -34.55
C LYS A 471 -49.74 -20.65 -35.62
N PRO A 472 -48.60 -21.39 -35.64
CA PRO A 472 -47.54 -21.54 -34.61
C PRO A 472 -46.07 -21.60 -35.12
N GLN A 473 -45.10 -21.66 -34.19
CA GLN A 473 -44.02 -22.67 -34.03
C GLN A 473 -43.11 -22.19 -32.88
N SER A 474 -43.09 -22.74 -31.66
CA SER A 474 -42.87 -24.12 -31.15
C SER A 474 -41.40 -24.53 -31.06
N PHE A 475 -40.87 -25.03 -29.94
CA PHE A 475 -41.39 -25.23 -28.56
C PHE A 475 -40.15 -25.10 -27.61
N ALA A 476 -40.29 -24.62 -26.37
CA ALA A 476 -40.12 -25.38 -25.10
C ALA A 476 -38.71 -25.99 -24.85
N GLU A 477 -38.19 -26.12 -23.63
CA GLU A 477 -38.87 -26.42 -22.36
C GLU A 477 -38.66 -25.39 -21.24
N ALA A 478 -39.47 -25.49 -20.18
CA ALA A 478 -39.37 -24.74 -18.93
C ALA A 478 -40.10 -25.46 -17.79
N GLU A 479 -39.45 -25.58 -16.62
CA GLU A 479 -40.03 -25.91 -15.31
C GLU A 479 -38.92 -25.67 -14.24
N ALA A 480 -39.18 -25.40 -12.95
CA ALA A 480 -40.43 -25.18 -12.21
C ALA A 480 -40.21 -24.05 -11.16
N CYS A 481 -41.16 -23.83 -10.23
CA CYS A 481 -41.26 -22.60 -9.42
C CYS A 481 -41.36 -22.84 -7.88
N VAL A 482 -41.24 -21.75 -7.11
CA VAL A 482 -41.53 -21.57 -5.66
C VAL A 482 -40.47 -22.06 -4.65
N GLY A 483 -40.02 -21.17 -3.74
CA GLY A 483 -38.94 -21.47 -2.77
C GLY A 483 -38.74 -20.54 -1.55
N SER A 484 -39.73 -19.69 -1.18
CA SER A 484 -39.73 -18.82 0.03
C SER A 484 -38.75 -17.62 0.09
N TRP A 485 -38.99 -16.70 1.04
CA TRP A 485 -38.29 -15.42 1.26
C TRP A 485 -37.41 -15.43 2.53
N SER A 486 -36.35 -14.61 2.54
CA SER A 486 -35.89 -13.87 3.72
C SER A 486 -34.97 -12.71 3.34
N ASP A 487 -35.17 -11.52 3.92
CA ASP A 487 -34.54 -10.26 3.50
C ASP A 487 -33.03 -10.13 3.76
N LEU A 488 -32.31 -9.51 2.81
CA LEU A 488 -31.47 -8.34 3.15
C LEU A 488 -31.24 -7.43 1.93
N SER A 489 -31.84 -6.24 1.94
CA SER A 489 -31.60 -5.21 0.91
C SER A 489 -30.31 -4.45 1.17
N VAL A 490 -29.36 -4.50 0.23
CA VAL A 490 -28.19 -3.61 0.17
C VAL A 490 -28.32 -2.72 -1.06
N SER A 491 -28.77 -1.49 -0.85
CA SER A 491 -28.94 -0.50 -1.93
C SER A 491 -27.59 -0.03 -2.49
N GLY A 492 -27.16 -0.63 -3.60
CA GLY A 492 -25.99 -0.22 -4.36
C GLY A 492 -26.26 1.05 -5.16
N SER A 493 -25.99 2.22 -4.58
CA SER A 493 -26.20 3.51 -5.25
C SER A 493 -25.21 3.74 -6.40
N PHE A 494 -25.64 3.48 -7.64
CA PHE A 494 -24.91 3.84 -8.85
C PHE A 494 -24.84 5.38 -9.02
N ILE A 495 -23.70 5.98 -8.71
CA ILE A 495 -23.44 7.41 -8.95
C ILE A 495 -22.91 7.60 -10.37
N LEU A 496 -23.80 7.96 -11.30
CA LEU A 496 -23.48 8.16 -12.72
C LEU A 496 -23.26 9.65 -13.02
N VAL A 497 -22.00 10.09 -13.07
CA VAL A 497 -21.63 11.50 -13.30
C VAL A 497 -21.81 11.86 -14.77
N LYS A 498 -22.76 12.76 -15.05
CA LYS A 498 -23.19 13.13 -16.40
C LYS A 498 -22.49 14.41 -16.89
N THR A 499 -21.50 14.28 -17.77
CA THR A 499 -20.95 15.42 -18.52
C THR A 499 -21.61 15.52 -19.91
N GLN A 500 -22.42 16.55 -20.15
CA GLN A 500 -22.95 16.84 -21.49
C GLN A 500 -21.82 17.31 -22.42
N ALA A 501 -21.77 16.74 -23.63
CA ALA A 501 -20.87 17.21 -24.68
C ALA A 501 -21.48 18.45 -25.37
N LEU A 502 -20.77 19.59 -25.31
CA LEU A 502 -20.97 20.67 -26.27
C LEU A 502 -20.35 20.31 -27.64
N PRO A 503 -20.74 21.00 -28.73
CA PRO A 503 -20.11 20.84 -30.04
C PRO A 503 -18.60 21.15 -30.01
N ALA A 504 -17.85 20.52 -30.91
CA ALA A 504 -16.38 20.53 -30.88
C ALA A 504 -15.76 21.89 -31.29
N ALA A 505 -15.40 22.74 -30.32
CA ALA A 505 -14.54 23.92 -30.53
C ALA A 505 -13.89 24.50 -29.24
N VAL A 506 -13.47 23.68 -28.26
CA VAL A 506 -12.72 24.17 -27.07
C VAL A 506 -11.46 23.33 -26.85
N GLY A 507 -10.33 23.99 -26.58
CA GLY A 507 -9.01 23.37 -26.48
C GLY A 507 -8.60 22.92 -25.07
N ALA A 508 -7.39 22.39 -24.94
CA ALA A 508 -6.83 21.86 -23.68
C ALA A 508 -6.45 22.93 -22.62
N SER A 509 -6.93 24.17 -22.75
CA SER A 509 -6.70 25.27 -21.83
C SER A 509 -7.45 25.13 -20.50
N ASP A 510 -8.69 24.62 -20.54
CA ASP A 510 -9.64 24.90 -19.46
C ASP A 510 -9.48 23.92 -18.28
N LEU A 511 -8.97 22.71 -18.55
CA LEU A 511 -8.52 21.79 -17.51
C LEU A 511 -7.31 22.34 -16.73
N LEU A 512 -6.49 23.17 -17.38
CA LEU A 512 -5.36 23.90 -16.78
C LEU A 512 -5.85 25.09 -15.93
N VAL A 513 -6.97 25.72 -16.27
CA VAL A 513 -7.61 26.75 -15.43
C VAL A 513 -8.12 26.14 -14.11
N LEU A 514 -8.83 25.01 -14.18
CA LEU A 514 -9.35 24.35 -12.98
C LEU A 514 -8.23 23.90 -12.01
N LEU A 515 -7.10 23.43 -12.55
CA LEU A 515 -5.92 23.04 -11.76
C LEU A 515 -5.11 24.24 -11.23
N SER A 516 -5.02 25.35 -11.97
CA SER A 516 -4.25 26.52 -11.53
C SER A 516 -4.96 27.36 -10.48
N VAL A 517 -6.30 27.35 -10.44
CA VAL A 517 -7.09 27.92 -9.32
C VAL A 517 -6.87 27.14 -8.02
N LEU A 518 -6.63 25.82 -8.08
CA LEU A 518 -6.40 24.98 -6.89
C LEU A 518 -4.94 24.96 -6.40
N LEU A 519 -3.96 25.34 -7.24
CA LEU A 519 -2.52 25.18 -6.94
C LEU A 519 -1.75 26.52 -6.91
N GLY A 520 -2.28 27.50 -6.18
CA GLY A 520 -1.67 28.82 -6.03
C GLY A 520 -0.41 28.87 -5.14
N GLN A 521 0.76 28.40 -5.62
CA GLN A 521 2.06 29.10 -5.42
C GLN A 521 3.23 28.49 -6.25
N ARG A 522 4.35 29.24 -6.33
CA ARG A 522 5.43 29.09 -7.33
C ARG A 522 6.30 27.83 -7.22
N THR A 523 6.72 27.34 -8.41
CA THR A 523 7.99 26.65 -8.71
C THR A 523 8.39 25.43 -7.86
N SER A 524 8.04 24.23 -8.34
CA SER A 524 8.72 22.97 -8.00
C SER A 524 8.66 21.99 -9.18
N PRO A 525 9.52 20.95 -9.26
CA PRO A 525 9.71 20.15 -10.49
C PRO A 525 8.61 19.11 -10.80
N LEU A 526 7.45 19.14 -10.13
CA LEU A 526 6.36 18.19 -10.39
C LEU A 526 5.59 18.44 -11.71
N CYS A 527 5.68 19.65 -12.30
CA CYS A 527 4.86 20.03 -13.47
C CYS A 527 5.05 19.16 -14.74
N CYS A 528 6.12 18.38 -14.85
CA CYS A 528 6.35 17.55 -16.04
C CYS A 528 5.33 16.41 -16.22
N PHE A 529 4.59 16.01 -15.18
CA PHE A 529 3.70 14.84 -15.24
C PHE A 529 2.36 15.07 -15.98
N VAL A 530 2.01 16.33 -16.29
CA VAL A 530 0.72 16.70 -16.92
C VAL A 530 0.87 17.02 -18.43
N LEU A 531 2.11 17.17 -18.92
CA LEU A 531 2.42 17.73 -20.25
C LEU A 531 2.50 16.68 -21.39
N VAL A 532 1.69 15.62 -21.34
CA VAL A 532 1.84 14.45 -22.26
C VAL A 532 0.84 14.43 -23.43
N CYS A 533 -0.36 15.01 -23.31
CA CYS A 533 -1.42 14.95 -24.33
C CYS A 533 -1.19 15.83 -25.58
N GLY A 534 0.06 16.17 -25.94
CA GLY A 534 0.36 17.24 -26.92
C GLY A 534 1.50 16.98 -27.90
N CYS A 535 2.02 15.76 -28.06
CA CYS A 535 3.16 15.48 -28.95
C CYS A 535 3.15 14.09 -29.62
N LEU A 536 2.30 13.90 -30.64
CA LEU A 536 2.33 12.73 -31.54
C LEU A 536 2.57 13.10 -33.01
N GLY A 537 3.65 13.86 -33.26
CA GLY A 537 4.18 14.16 -34.60
C GLY A 537 5.64 13.74 -34.81
N GLY A 538 6.24 13.01 -33.86
CA GLY A 538 7.70 12.89 -33.74
C GLY A 538 8.34 11.54 -34.09
N LEU A 539 7.56 10.52 -34.48
CA LEU A 539 8.05 9.13 -34.64
C LEU A 539 9.25 8.99 -35.58
N GLY A 540 9.33 9.80 -36.65
CA GLY A 540 10.45 9.79 -37.59
C GLY A 540 11.79 10.27 -37.02
N ARG A 541 11.83 11.00 -35.89
CA ARG A 541 13.08 11.48 -35.28
C ARG A 541 13.61 10.59 -34.16
N LEU A 542 12.77 9.77 -33.52
CA LEU A 542 13.21 8.88 -32.44
C LEU A 542 14.16 7.78 -32.96
N LEU A 543 13.87 7.24 -34.15
CA LEU A 543 14.72 6.28 -34.87
C LEU A 543 16.13 6.82 -35.22
N ILE A 544 16.28 8.14 -35.34
CA ILE A 544 17.54 8.78 -35.78
C ILE A 544 18.46 9.12 -34.59
N CYS A 545 17.94 9.15 -33.36
CA CYS A 545 18.68 9.55 -32.16
C CYS A 545 19.04 8.40 -31.20
N CYS A 546 19.17 7.17 -31.70
CA CYS A 546 19.57 6.00 -30.90
C CYS A 546 21.09 5.92 -30.60
N ASN A 547 21.71 7.02 -30.15
CA ASN A 547 23.04 6.98 -29.52
C ASN A 547 23.19 8.06 -28.43
N GLY A 548 24.02 7.77 -27.43
CA GLY A 548 24.27 8.61 -26.24
C GLY A 548 24.95 7.89 -25.06
N GLY A 549 25.14 6.56 -25.18
CA GLY A 549 25.66 5.68 -24.12
C GLY A 549 27.15 5.31 -24.20
N GLY A 550 27.86 5.71 -25.25
CA GLY A 550 29.32 5.54 -25.35
C GLY A 550 30.07 6.55 -24.47
N GLY A 551 31.12 6.09 -23.79
CA GLY A 551 32.06 6.93 -23.05
C GLY A 551 33.38 7.03 -23.80
N GLY A 552 33.56 8.10 -24.56
CA GLY A 552 34.88 8.57 -24.99
C GLY A 552 35.32 9.71 -24.08
N GLU A 553 36.58 9.69 -23.63
CA GLU A 553 37.23 10.82 -22.96
C GLU A 553 38.05 11.58 -24.01
N GLU A 554 37.46 12.64 -24.56
CA GLU A 554 38.22 13.71 -25.22
C GLU A 554 38.35 14.86 -24.22
N GLY A 555 39.57 15.40 -24.08
CA GLY A 555 39.92 16.33 -23.03
C GLY A 555 40.05 17.76 -23.54
N ASP A 556 39.20 18.65 -23.03
CA ASP A 556 39.42 20.09 -23.05
C ASP A 556 40.02 20.52 -21.71
N GLU A 557 41.21 21.11 -21.74
CA GLU A 557 41.80 21.78 -20.57
C GLU A 557 41.19 23.18 -20.41
N PHE A 558 40.43 23.38 -19.34
CA PHE A 558 40.22 24.71 -18.77
C PHE A 558 40.28 24.62 -17.24
N ASP A 559 41.17 25.40 -16.64
CA ASP A 559 41.44 25.35 -15.20
C ASP A 559 40.30 25.99 -14.39
N GLY A 560 40.02 25.43 -13.22
CA GLY A 560 38.83 25.79 -12.43
C GLY A 560 38.39 24.77 -11.39
N GLY A 561 39.23 24.46 -10.39
CA GLY A 561 38.80 23.96 -9.07
C GLY A 561 37.95 22.68 -9.05
N ARG A 562 38.59 21.50 -9.13
CA ARG A 562 37.92 20.18 -9.03
C ARG A 562 37.24 19.92 -7.67
N GLU A 563 35.90 19.96 -7.61
CA GLU A 563 35.16 19.05 -6.72
C GLU A 563 35.30 17.62 -7.28
N GLU A 564 36.01 16.73 -6.58
CA GLU A 564 36.10 15.33 -6.97
C GLU A 564 34.73 14.63 -6.92
N LYS A 565 34.38 13.94 -8.01
CA LYS A 565 33.07 13.30 -8.19
C LYS A 565 32.90 12.09 -7.26
N MET A 566 32.25 12.29 -6.10
CA MET A 566 31.99 11.22 -5.12
C MET A 566 31.16 10.08 -5.72
N THR A 567 31.81 8.95 -6.00
CA THR A 567 31.14 7.69 -6.39
C THR A 567 30.65 6.90 -5.17
N MET A 568 29.76 5.92 -5.38
CA MET A 568 29.02 5.29 -4.28
C MET A 568 29.92 4.41 -3.39
N GLU A 569 30.84 3.63 -3.96
CA GLU A 569 31.77 2.83 -3.16
C GLU A 569 32.88 3.69 -2.52
N ARG A 570 33.18 4.88 -3.06
CA ARG A 570 34.05 5.86 -2.38
C ARG A 570 33.41 6.35 -1.06
N VAL A 571 32.08 6.53 -1.00
CA VAL A 571 31.38 6.90 0.25
C VAL A 571 31.47 5.78 1.30
N PHE A 572 31.41 4.51 0.86
CA PHE A 572 31.62 3.34 1.72
C PHE A 572 33.10 2.93 1.85
N LYS A 573 34.08 3.78 1.47
CA LYS A 573 35.50 3.40 1.46
C LYS A 573 35.97 2.86 2.81
N ASN A 574 35.60 3.55 3.88
CA ASN A 574 35.98 3.28 5.27
C ASN A 574 34.99 2.34 6.00
N SER A 575 34.00 1.79 5.30
CA SER A 575 33.07 0.81 5.87
C SER A 575 33.56 -0.61 5.57
N GLU A 576 33.82 -1.39 6.61
CA GLU A 576 34.14 -2.80 6.48
C GLU A 576 32.93 -3.58 5.91
N VAL A 577 33.18 -4.48 4.97
CA VAL A 577 32.17 -5.38 4.42
C VAL A 577 32.21 -6.69 5.22
N PRO A 578 31.13 -7.07 5.94
CA PRO A 578 31.13 -8.29 6.74
C PRO A 578 31.33 -9.53 5.85
N SER A 579 32.02 -10.54 6.38
CA SER A 579 32.20 -11.84 5.72
C SER A 579 30.85 -12.50 5.40
N TRP A 580 30.80 -13.38 4.39
CA TRP A 580 29.52 -13.97 3.93
C TRP A 580 28.72 -14.67 5.04
N LYS A 581 29.39 -15.27 6.03
CA LYS A 581 28.73 -15.88 7.21
C LYS A 581 28.07 -14.84 8.12
N ASN A 582 28.64 -13.64 8.20
CA ASN A 582 28.16 -12.54 9.03
C ASN A 582 27.13 -11.65 8.29
N GLN A 583 26.91 -11.88 6.99
CA GLN A 583 25.83 -11.24 6.22
C GLN A 583 24.47 -11.91 6.46
N ILE A 584 24.46 -13.21 6.76
CA ILE A 584 23.27 -13.97 7.15
C ILE A 584 23.19 -13.98 8.68
N THR A 585 22.21 -13.27 9.25
CA THR A 585 22.07 -13.15 10.70
C THR A 585 20.73 -13.74 11.17
N VAL A 586 20.64 -14.09 12.46
CA VAL A 586 19.37 -14.58 13.04
C VAL A 586 18.26 -13.53 12.88
N ARG A 587 18.55 -12.22 13.04
CA ARG A 587 17.55 -11.16 12.85
C ARG A 587 17.13 -10.99 11.39
N SER A 588 18.03 -11.18 10.41
CA SER A 588 17.64 -11.12 8.99
C SER A 588 16.80 -12.34 8.61
N MET A 589 17.11 -13.53 9.10
CA MET A 589 16.29 -14.74 8.87
C MET A 589 14.89 -14.62 9.49
N VAL A 590 14.77 -14.17 10.75
CA VAL A 590 13.46 -13.95 11.40
C VAL A 590 12.64 -12.88 10.68
N THR A 591 13.27 -11.77 10.27
CA THR A 591 12.59 -10.71 9.48
C THR A 591 12.12 -11.26 8.12
N SER A 592 12.95 -12.09 7.48
CA SER A 592 12.62 -12.72 6.20
C SER A 592 11.45 -13.69 6.32
N PHE A 593 11.38 -14.48 7.39
CA PHE A 593 10.28 -15.43 7.63
C PHE A 593 8.93 -14.70 7.76
N VAL A 594 8.87 -13.66 8.60
CA VAL A 594 7.62 -12.87 8.80
C VAL A 594 7.19 -12.18 7.51
N LEU A 595 8.12 -11.57 6.76
CA LEU A 595 7.82 -10.96 5.46
C LEU A 595 7.41 -12.00 4.41
N SER A 596 8.03 -13.19 4.41
CA SER A 596 7.70 -14.27 3.47
C SER A 596 6.24 -14.70 3.62
N ILE A 597 5.71 -14.81 4.84
CA ILE A 597 4.29 -15.11 5.08
C ILE A 597 3.40 -14.05 4.39
N VAL A 598 3.65 -12.76 4.66
CA VAL A 598 2.87 -11.65 4.09
C VAL A 598 2.93 -11.66 2.56
N PHE A 599 4.12 -11.82 1.97
CA PHE A 599 4.31 -11.83 0.52
C PHE A 599 3.71 -13.09 -0.14
N ASN A 600 3.72 -14.25 0.52
CA ASN A 600 3.04 -15.46 0.01
C ASN A 600 1.52 -15.26 -0.06
N PHE A 601 0.89 -14.63 0.95
CA PHE A 601 -0.55 -14.28 0.90
C PHE A 601 -0.88 -13.34 -0.26
N ILE A 602 -0.09 -12.28 -0.47
CA ILE A 602 -0.28 -11.33 -1.57
C ILE A 602 -0.13 -12.04 -2.93
N VAL A 603 0.96 -12.79 -3.13
CA VAL A 603 1.22 -13.49 -4.39
C VAL A 603 0.16 -14.55 -4.68
N CYS A 604 -0.25 -15.34 -3.68
CA CYS A 604 -1.30 -16.34 -3.87
C CYS A 604 -2.63 -15.69 -4.26
N LYS A 605 -3.01 -14.58 -3.61
CA LYS A 605 -4.22 -13.80 -3.96
C LYS A 605 -4.16 -13.31 -5.40
N LEU A 606 -3.07 -12.65 -5.79
CA LEU A 606 -2.88 -12.15 -7.17
C LEU A 606 -2.90 -13.28 -8.19
N ASN A 607 -2.24 -14.40 -7.93
CA ASN A 607 -2.24 -15.55 -8.83
C ASN A 607 -3.64 -16.16 -9.03
N LEU A 608 -4.46 -16.19 -7.98
CA LEU A 608 -5.83 -16.70 -8.04
C LEU A 608 -6.84 -15.74 -8.69
N THR A 609 -6.56 -14.42 -8.73
CA THR A 609 -7.46 -13.43 -9.36
C THR A 609 -7.00 -12.98 -10.75
N THR A 610 -5.74 -12.57 -10.91
CA THR A 610 -5.20 -11.99 -12.16
C THR A 610 -4.18 -12.89 -12.86
N GLY A 611 -3.51 -13.78 -12.14
CA GLY A 611 -2.43 -14.64 -12.68
C GLY A 611 -1.18 -13.89 -13.14
N VAL A 612 -1.07 -12.60 -12.80
CA VAL A 612 0.07 -11.72 -13.11
C VAL A 612 0.50 -11.03 -11.82
N ILE A 613 1.80 -11.03 -11.53
CA ILE A 613 2.40 -10.45 -10.33
C ILE A 613 3.37 -9.33 -10.75
N PRO A 614 3.36 -8.16 -10.12
CA PRO A 614 4.41 -7.16 -10.28
C PRO A 614 5.73 -7.62 -9.62
N SER A 615 6.85 -6.96 -9.94
CA SER A 615 8.12 -7.23 -9.28
C SER A 615 8.08 -6.81 -7.80
N LEU A 616 8.28 -7.78 -6.90
CA LEU A 616 8.20 -7.56 -5.46
C LEU A 616 9.55 -7.28 -4.79
N ASN A 617 10.67 -7.34 -5.51
CA ASN A 617 12.03 -7.16 -4.96
C ASN A 617 12.20 -5.81 -4.26
N VAL A 618 11.73 -4.73 -4.87
CA VAL A 618 11.89 -3.37 -4.35
C VAL A 618 11.07 -3.18 -3.07
N ALA A 619 9.85 -3.74 -3.02
CA ALA A 619 9.00 -3.74 -1.83
C ALA A 619 9.59 -4.60 -0.70
N ALA A 620 10.18 -5.76 -1.01
CA ALA A 620 10.86 -6.62 -0.04
C ALA A 620 12.09 -5.92 0.57
N GLY A 621 12.88 -5.19 -0.24
CA GLY A 621 14.02 -4.40 0.24
C GLY A 621 13.62 -3.19 1.11
N LEU A 622 12.48 -2.56 0.82
CA LEU A 622 11.89 -1.49 1.63
C LEU A 622 11.37 -1.99 2.98
N LEU A 623 10.50 -3.01 2.96
CA LEU A 623 9.88 -3.54 4.17
C LEU A 623 10.89 -4.29 5.05
N GLY A 624 11.86 -4.98 4.43
CA GLY A 624 13.04 -5.54 5.11
C GLY A 624 13.77 -4.48 5.91
N PHE A 625 14.12 -3.34 5.29
CA PHE A 625 14.78 -2.22 5.96
C PHE A 625 13.96 -1.68 7.12
N ALA A 626 12.66 -1.44 6.91
CA ALA A 626 11.77 -0.89 7.93
C ALA A 626 11.65 -1.83 9.15
N MET A 627 11.38 -3.12 8.92
CA MET A 627 11.20 -4.11 9.98
C MET A 627 12.48 -4.40 10.75
N ILE A 628 13.60 -4.70 10.08
CA ILE A 628 14.85 -5.02 10.80
C ILE A 628 15.43 -3.79 11.52
N LYS A 629 15.16 -2.57 11.05
CA LYS A 629 15.54 -1.33 11.74
C LYS A 629 14.71 -1.11 12.99
N ALA A 630 13.39 -1.35 12.95
CA ALA A 630 12.53 -1.34 14.14
C ALA A 630 12.95 -2.43 15.15
N TRP A 631 13.18 -3.65 14.66
CA TRP A 631 13.64 -4.80 15.45
C TRP A 631 15.03 -4.58 16.09
N THR A 632 15.98 -4.00 15.35
CA THR A 632 17.31 -3.65 15.88
C THR A 632 17.20 -2.52 16.90
N ALA A 633 16.33 -1.53 16.69
CA ALA A 633 16.05 -0.47 17.67
C ALA A 633 15.31 -0.97 18.92
N LEU A 634 14.68 -2.15 18.88
CA LEU A 634 14.14 -2.86 20.04
C LEU A 634 15.24 -3.66 20.76
N LEU A 635 15.96 -4.53 20.04
CA LEU A 635 17.01 -5.37 20.64
C LEU A 635 18.20 -4.57 21.21
N HIS A 636 18.51 -3.40 20.66
CA HIS A 636 19.50 -2.47 21.24
C HIS A 636 19.05 -1.92 22.61
N LYS A 637 17.75 -1.74 22.84
CA LYS A 637 17.22 -1.30 24.15
C LYS A 637 17.21 -2.42 25.18
N LEU A 638 17.13 -3.67 24.72
CA LEU A 638 17.25 -4.87 25.54
C LEU A 638 18.72 -5.27 25.80
N GLY A 639 19.70 -4.52 25.30
CA GLY A 639 21.13 -4.79 25.49
C GLY A 639 21.68 -6.02 24.74
N LEU A 640 20.84 -6.73 23.98
CA LEU A 640 21.13 -8.04 23.39
C LEU A 640 22.00 -7.99 22.12
N LEU A 641 22.35 -6.81 21.61
CA LEU A 641 22.80 -6.67 20.23
C LEU A 641 24.07 -5.82 20.07
N LYS A 642 25.15 -6.45 19.57
CA LYS A 642 26.48 -5.83 19.37
C LYS A 642 26.83 -5.47 17.91
N GLN A 643 26.04 -5.86 16.90
CA GLN A 643 26.36 -5.68 15.47
C GLN A 643 25.48 -4.64 14.76
N PRO A 644 26.07 -3.69 14.01
CA PRO A 644 25.31 -2.73 13.20
C PRO A 644 24.51 -3.42 12.09
N PHE A 645 23.46 -2.76 11.60
CA PHE A 645 22.65 -3.26 10.48
C PHE A 645 23.23 -2.82 9.13
N THR A 646 23.56 -3.77 8.25
CA THR A 646 24.35 -3.53 7.03
C THR A 646 23.52 -3.65 5.73
N ARG A 647 24.00 -3.04 4.63
CA ARG A 647 23.33 -3.14 3.32
C ARG A 647 23.27 -4.56 2.79
N GLN A 648 24.31 -5.34 3.06
CA GLN A 648 24.39 -6.76 2.69
C GLN A 648 23.34 -7.58 3.43
N GLU A 649 23.15 -7.31 4.73
CA GLU A 649 22.11 -7.94 5.55
C GLU A 649 20.70 -7.57 5.08
N ASN A 650 20.46 -6.33 4.63
CA ASN A 650 19.17 -5.98 4.02
C ASN A 650 18.96 -6.67 2.65
N THR A 651 20.03 -6.83 1.88
CA THR A 651 19.99 -7.61 0.62
C THR A 651 19.62 -9.06 0.92
N VAL A 652 20.22 -9.67 1.93
CA VAL A 652 19.87 -11.02 2.42
C VAL A 652 18.38 -11.16 2.75
N ILE A 653 17.75 -10.16 3.39
CA ILE A 653 16.30 -10.20 3.65
C ILE A 653 15.52 -10.21 2.34
N GLN A 654 15.82 -9.26 1.45
CA GLN A 654 15.14 -9.15 0.16
C GLN A 654 15.28 -10.44 -0.66
N THR A 655 16.48 -11.02 -0.73
CA THR A 655 16.76 -12.29 -1.41
C THR A 655 15.93 -13.43 -0.84
N CYS A 656 15.83 -13.56 0.49
CA CYS A 656 15.02 -14.62 1.13
C CYS A 656 13.52 -14.45 0.85
N VAL A 657 12.99 -13.22 0.97
CA VAL A 657 11.56 -12.92 0.78
C VAL A 657 11.17 -13.09 -0.69
N VAL A 658 11.99 -12.59 -1.62
CA VAL A 658 11.78 -12.77 -3.06
C VAL A 658 11.78 -14.25 -3.41
N ALA A 659 12.82 -15.00 -3.02
CA ALA A 659 12.89 -16.45 -3.27
C ALA A 659 11.64 -17.19 -2.74
N SER A 660 11.16 -16.86 -1.54
CA SER A 660 9.93 -17.47 -1.00
C SER A 660 8.68 -17.11 -1.82
N SER A 661 8.52 -15.83 -2.19
CA SER A 661 7.40 -15.35 -3.01
C SER A 661 7.44 -15.82 -4.47
N GLY A 662 8.63 -16.07 -5.02
CA GLY A 662 8.85 -16.65 -6.35
C GLY A 662 8.44 -18.12 -6.41
N ILE A 663 8.53 -18.86 -5.30
CA ILE A 663 7.88 -20.18 -5.19
C ILE A 663 6.36 -20.04 -5.17
N ALA A 664 5.78 -19.00 -4.56
CA ALA A 664 4.33 -18.78 -4.62
C ALA A 664 3.80 -18.46 -6.04
N PHE A 665 4.67 -18.09 -6.98
CA PHE A 665 4.38 -18.03 -8.42
C PHE A 665 4.64 -19.36 -9.12
N SER A 666 5.86 -19.89 -8.98
CA SER A 666 6.33 -21.05 -9.74
C SER A 666 5.79 -22.39 -9.24
N SER A 667 5.13 -22.45 -8.08
CA SER A 667 4.51 -23.65 -7.53
C SER A 667 3.25 -24.14 -8.26
N GLY A 668 2.66 -23.32 -9.13
CA GLY A 668 1.52 -23.72 -9.95
C GLY A 668 0.19 -23.88 -9.22
N THR A 669 0.08 -23.41 -7.96
CA THR A 669 -1.13 -23.51 -7.13
C THR A 669 -2.35 -22.77 -7.73
N ALA A 670 -2.14 -21.82 -8.64
CA ALA A 670 -3.20 -21.17 -9.43
C ALA A 670 -3.17 -21.53 -10.93
N SER A 671 -2.32 -22.47 -11.34
CA SER A 671 -2.13 -22.86 -12.74
C SER A 671 -1.97 -24.38 -12.86
N TYR A 672 -0.74 -24.89 -13.04
CA TYR A 672 -0.54 -26.28 -13.45
C TYR A 672 -0.91 -27.32 -12.40
N LEU A 673 -0.80 -27.04 -11.08
CA LEU A 673 -1.29 -27.96 -10.05
C LEU A 673 -2.81 -27.93 -9.97
N LEU A 674 -3.43 -26.74 -9.97
CA LEU A 674 -4.88 -26.60 -9.88
C LEU A 674 -5.58 -27.22 -11.11
N GLY A 675 -4.97 -27.14 -12.30
CA GLY A 675 -5.42 -27.82 -13.52
C GLY A 675 -5.37 -29.36 -13.48
N MET A 676 -4.69 -29.96 -12.49
CA MET A 676 -4.77 -31.40 -12.21
C MET A 676 -6.03 -31.77 -11.41
N SER A 677 -6.67 -30.82 -10.73
CA SER A 677 -7.76 -31.09 -9.80
C SER A 677 -9.08 -31.44 -10.50
N GLY A 678 -9.91 -32.24 -9.82
CA GLY A 678 -11.23 -32.62 -10.35
C GLY A 678 -12.16 -31.44 -10.62
N ARG A 679 -12.04 -30.33 -9.86
CA ARG A 679 -12.84 -29.11 -10.06
C ARG A 679 -12.62 -28.50 -11.45
N ILE A 680 -11.35 -28.32 -11.84
CA ILE A 680 -10.99 -27.78 -13.17
C ILE A 680 -11.20 -28.83 -14.27
N ALA A 681 -11.06 -30.13 -13.96
CA ALA A 681 -11.34 -31.18 -14.92
C ALA A 681 -12.82 -31.21 -15.35
N ALA A 682 -13.75 -31.02 -14.40
CA ALA A 682 -15.20 -30.99 -14.66
C ALA A 682 -15.67 -29.76 -15.47
N GLN A 683 -14.83 -28.73 -15.64
CA GLN A 683 -15.12 -27.53 -16.44
C GLN A 683 -14.58 -27.60 -17.88
N ALA A 684 -13.85 -28.66 -18.21
CA ALA A 684 -13.16 -28.79 -19.51
C ALA A 684 -13.91 -29.70 -20.50
N ASP A 685 -15.01 -30.32 -20.08
CA ASP A 685 -15.85 -31.36 -20.71
C ASP A 685 -15.14 -32.63 -21.23
N GLU A 686 -13.88 -32.53 -21.64
CA GLU A 686 -13.10 -33.62 -22.20
C GLU A 686 -12.05 -34.18 -21.22
N ALA A 687 -11.88 -35.50 -21.27
CA ALA A 687 -10.89 -36.26 -20.50
C ALA A 687 -10.98 -36.17 -18.97
N SER A 688 -12.19 -36.22 -18.41
CA SER A 688 -12.48 -36.45 -16.98
C SER A 688 -12.04 -37.83 -16.43
N ASN A 689 -11.34 -38.64 -17.23
CA ASN A 689 -10.83 -39.97 -16.87
C ASN A 689 -9.94 -39.91 -15.61
N PRO A 690 -10.08 -40.84 -14.63
CA PRO A 690 -9.33 -40.80 -13.37
C PRO A 690 -7.80 -40.74 -13.51
N ILE A 691 -7.23 -41.26 -14.60
CA ILE A 691 -5.78 -41.20 -14.89
C ILE A 691 -5.27 -39.78 -15.26
N ASN A 692 -6.19 -38.89 -15.67
CA ASN A 692 -5.94 -37.50 -16.06
C ASN A 692 -6.39 -36.47 -14.99
N VAL A 693 -6.61 -36.93 -13.75
CA VAL A 693 -6.99 -36.13 -12.58
C VAL A 693 -6.12 -36.53 -11.38
N LYS A 694 -5.76 -35.57 -10.52
CA LYS A 694 -5.04 -35.82 -9.26
C LYS A 694 -5.59 -34.93 -8.15
N ASN A 695 -6.02 -35.56 -7.06
CA ASN A 695 -6.49 -34.82 -5.87
C ASN A 695 -5.33 -34.09 -5.18
N LEU A 696 -5.54 -32.81 -4.91
CA LEU A 696 -4.58 -31.93 -4.24
C LEU A 696 -4.44 -32.34 -2.77
N SER A 697 -3.22 -32.44 -2.26
CA SER A 697 -2.97 -32.52 -0.82
C SER A 697 -1.60 -31.92 -0.46
N LEU A 698 -1.55 -31.26 0.71
CA LEU A 698 -0.37 -30.55 1.21
C LEU A 698 0.89 -31.42 1.18
N GLY A 699 0.80 -32.69 1.58
CA GLY A 699 1.96 -33.58 1.71
C GLY A 699 2.73 -33.78 0.39
N TRP A 700 2.03 -34.18 -0.69
CA TRP A 700 2.71 -34.38 -1.98
C TRP A 700 3.04 -33.06 -2.66
N MET A 701 2.24 -32.00 -2.47
CA MET A 701 2.54 -30.67 -3.02
C MET A 701 3.83 -30.10 -2.44
N ILE A 702 3.98 -30.07 -1.11
CA ILE A 702 5.21 -29.62 -0.44
C ILE A 702 6.40 -30.49 -0.88
N GLY A 703 6.23 -31.83 -0.87
CA GLY A 703 7.27 -32.77 -1.30
C GLY A 703 7.74 -32.56 -2.74
N PHE A 704 6.81 -32.28 -3.67
CA PHE A 704 7.14 -31.99 -5.06
C PHE A 704 7.91 -30.67 -5.21
N LEU A 705 7.51 -29.59 -4.54
CA LEU A 705 8.24 -28.31 -4.60
C LEU A 705 9.66 -28.44 -4.05
N PHE A 706 9.85 -29.14 -2.92
CA PHE A 706 11.20 -29.45 -2.41
C PHE A 706 12.05 -30.26 -3.39
N LEU A 707 11.44 -31.07 -4.25
CA LEU A 707 12.13 -31.89 -5.24
C LEU A 707 12.61 -31.09 -6.46
N VAL A 708 11.81 -30.10 -6.92
CA VAL A 708 12.09 -29.38 -8.18
C VAL A 708 12.72 -28.00 -7.99
N SER A 709 12.32 -27.24 -6.97
CA SER A 709 12.63 -25.80 -6.88
C SER A 709 14.10 -25.49 -6.59
N PHE A 710 14.84 -26.40 -5.94
CA PHE A 710 16.26 -26.17 -5.64
C PHE A 710 17.18 -26.35 -6.85
N VAL A 711 16.77 -27.08 -7.89
CA VAL A 711 17.67 -27.46 -8.99
C VAL A 711 18.04 -26.27 -9.88
N GLY A 712 17.15 -25.29 -10.04
CA GLY A 712 17.42 -24.03 -10.76
C GLY A 712 18.48 -23.15 -10.09
N LEU A 713 18.60 -23.23 -8.76
CA LEU A 713 19.66 -22.52 -8.03
C LEU A 713 21.05 -23.02 -8.45
N PHE A 714 21.21 -24.32 -8.74
CA PHE A 714 22.52 -24.88 -9.10
C PHE A 714 22.88 -24.72 -10.59
N SER A 715 21.89 -24.73 -11.49
CA SER A 715 22.13 -24.70 -12.95
C SER A 715 22.80 -23.40 -13.42
N ILE A 716 22.39 -22.26 -12.87
CA ILE A 716 22.80 -20.93 -13.36
C ILE A 716 24.10 -20.42 -12.71
N VAL A 717 24.52 -21.01 -11.59
CA VAL A 717 25.68 -20.57 -10.79
C VAL A 717 26.97 -20.42 -11.63
N PRO A 718 27.34 -21.34 -12.55
CA PRO A 718 28.52 -21.17 -13.40
C PRO A 718 28.47 -19.92 -14.29
N LEU A 719 27.28 -19.50 -14.71
CA LEU A 719 27.05 -18.46 -15.72
C LEU A 719 27.03 -17.04 -15.14
N ARG A 720 27.00 -16.88 -13.81
CA ARG A 720 26.94 -15.55 -13.15
C ARG A 720 28.04 -14.58 -13.58
N LYS A 721 29.26 -15.06 -13.85
CA LYS A 721 30.37 -14.21 -14.34
C LYS A 721 30.09 -13.70 -15.76
N MET A 722 29.54 -14.55 -16.62
CA MET A 722 29.16 -14.18 -17.98
C MET A 722 28.06 -13.11 -17.97
N MET A 723 27.01 -13.31 -17.19
CA MET A 723 25.82 -12.47 -17.22
C MET A 723 26.03 -11.12 -16.50
N ILE A 724 26.67 -11.13 -15.32
CA ILE A 724 26.85 -9.92 -14.49
C ILE A 724 28.09 -9.10 -14.89
N LEU A 725 29.22 -9.75 -15.25
CA LEU A 725 30.48 -9.04 -15.52
C LEU A 725 30.78 -8.85 -17.02
N LYS A 726 30.60 -9.88 -17.86
CA LYS A 726 30.96 -9.81 -19.29
C LYS A 726 29.85 -9.21 -20.17
N TYR A 727 28.60 -9.64 -19.98
CA TYR A 727 27.43 -9.05 -20.66
C TYR A 727 26.86 -7.81 -19.94
N LYS A 728 27.24 -7.59 -18.67
CA LYS A 728 26.79 -6.47 -17.81
C LYS A 728 25.26 -6.27 -17.73
N LEU A 729 24.48 -7.34 -17.92
CA LEU A 729 23.00 -7.32 -18.00
C LEU A 729 22.36 -6.53 -16.86
N THR A 730 21.29 -5.79 -17.17
CA THR A 730 20.73 -4.78 -16.27
C THR A 730 20.01 -5.38 -15.07
N TYR A 731 19.11 -6.36 -15.26
CA TYR A 731 18.10 -6.79 -14.28
C TYR A 731 17.45 -5.57 -13.58
N PRO A 732 16.59 -4.80 -14.28
CA PRO A 732 16.06 -3.52 -13.82
C PRO A 732 15.59 -3.50 -12.36
N SER A 733 14.81 -4.48 -11.90
CA SER A 733 14.33 -4.61 -10.52
C SER A 733 15.44 -4.93 -9.53
N GLY A 734 16.40 -5.80 -9.86
CA GLY A 734 17.56 -6.07 -9.00
C GLY A 734 18.44 -4.83 -8.85
N THR A 735 18.61 -4.06 -9.94
CA THR A 735 19.34 -2.80 -9.94
C THR A 735 18.60 -1.70 -9.16
N ALA A 736 17.28 -1.53 -9.34
CA ALA A 736 16.45 -0.61 -8.57
C ALA A 736 16.49 -0.93 -7.07
N THR A 737 16.37 -2.22 -6.72
CA THR A 737 16.48 -2.73 -5.35
C THR A 737 17.84 -2.41 -4.74
N ALA A 738 18.94 -2.61 -5.48
CA ALA A 738 20.27 -2.28 -4.98
C ALA A 738 20.46 -0.77 -4.74
N TYR A 739 19.96 0.09 -5.64
CA TYR A 739 20.00 1.55 -5.45
C TYR A 739 19.17 2.00 -4.24
N LEU A 740 17.98 1.42 -4.04
CA LEU A 740 17.15 1.64 -2.85
C LEU A 740 17.93 1.27 -1.57
N ILE A 741 18.47 0.05 -1.50
CA ILE A 741 19.20 -0.47 -0.34
C ILE A 741 20.43 0.38 -0.04
N ASN A 742 21.26 0.69 -1.05
CA ASN A 742 22.43 1.56 -0.87
C ASN A 742 22.04 2.96 -0.36
N SER A 743 20.93 3.53 -0.86
CA SER A 743 20.43 4.84 -0.44
C SER A 743 20.02 4.86 1.04
N PHE A 744 19.42 3.78 1.55
CA PHE A 744 19.01 3.68 2.95
C PHE A 744 20.16 3.48 3.95
N HIS A 745 21.26 2.86 3.52
CA HIS A 745 22.44 2.60 4.35
C HIS A 745 23.56 3.62 4.19
N THR A 746 23.38 4.66 3.35
CA THR A 746 24.41 5.68 3.13
C THR A 746 24.67 6.49 4.42
N PRO A 747 25.92 6.51 4.94
CA PRO A 747 26.27 7.29 6.12
C PRO A 747 26.09 8.81 5.88
N LYS A 748 25.90 9.58 6.96
CA LYS A 748 25.58 11.02 6.88
C LYS A 748 26.58 11.78 5.98
N GLY A 749 26.11 12.37 4.87
CA GLY A 749 26.72 13.61 4.37
C GLY A 749 26.82 13.81 2.86
N ALA A 750 26.76 12.76 2.04
CA ALA A 750 26.76 12.96 0.58
C ALA A 750 25.51 13.76 0.17
N LYS A 751 25.70 15.05 -0.17
CA LYS A 751 24.62 15.99 -0.55
C LYS A 751 23.75 15.41 -1.68
N LEU A 752 24.37 14.64 -2.58
CA LEU A 752 23.71 13.95 -3.67
C LEU A 752 22.82 12.79 -3.18
N ALA A 753 23.32 11.91 -2.33
CA ALA A 753 22.55 10.78 -1.79
C ALA A 753 21.32 11.24 -0.99
N LYS A 754 21.43 12.32 -0.20
CA LYS A 754 20.26 12.91 0.47
C LYS A 754 19.21 13.39 -0.54
N LYS A 755 19.63 13.99 -1.66
CA LYS A 755 18.71 14.39 -2.75
C LYS A 755 18.12 13.16 -3.46
N GLN A 756 18.89 12.10 -3.71
CA GLN A 756 18.41 10.84 -4.30
C GLN A 756 17.32 10.20 -3.43
N VAL A 757 17.55 10.06 -2.12
CA VAL A 757 16.55 9.55 -1.16
C VAL A 757 15.26 10.37 -1.18
N MET A 758 15.35 11.71 -1.27
CA MET A 758 14.18 12.57 -1.35
C MET A 758 13.45 12.45 -2.70
N MET A 759 14.17 12.40 -3.84
CA MET A 759 13.57 12.18 -5.16
C MET A 759 12.87 10.81 -5.26
N LEU A 760 13.46 9.77 -4.66
CA LEU A 760 12.85 8.44 -4.54
C LEU A 760 11.59 8.51 -3.67
N PHE A 761 11.64 9.18 -2.52
CA PHE A 761 10.48 9.32 -1.64
C PHE A 761 9.33 10.12 -2.28
N TYR A 762 9.61 11.19 -3.03
CA TYR A 762 8.59 11.96 -3.75
C TYR A 762 7.94 11.16 -4.89
N SER A 763 8.74 10.45 -5.70
CA SER A 763 8.21 9.59 -6.78
C SER A 763 7.47 8.36 -6.24
N PHE A 764 7.94 7.79 -5.12
CA PHE A 764 7.22 6.76 -4.35
C PHE A 764 5.86 7.26 -3.87
N CYS A 765 5.79 8.38 -3.16
CA CYS A 765 4.52 8.93 -2.67
C CYS A 765 3.58 9.31 -3.82
N GLY A 766 4.10 9.87 -4.92
CA GLY A 766 3.32 10.17 -6.12
C GLY A 766 2.73 8.90 -6.76
N SER A 767 3.56 7.89 -6.98
CA SER A 767 3.15 6.59 -7.56
C SER A 767 2.15 5.83 -6.66
N PHE A 768 2.41 5.76 -5.35
CA PHE A 768 1.50 5.14 -4.37
C PHE A 768 0.15 5.87 -4.32
N THR A 769 0.15 7.21 -4.37
CA THR A 769 -1.10 8.01 -4.37
C THR A 769 -1.84 7.88 -5.70
N ASN A 770 -1.13 7.79 -6.82
CA ASN A 770 -1.72 7.50 -8.13
C ASN A 770 -2.37 6.11 -8.16
N ALA A 771 -1.70 5.08 -7.63
CA ALA A 771 -2.24 3.72 -7.58
C ALA A 771 -3.46 3.60 -6.65
N LEU A 772 -3.43 4.30 -5.49
CA LEU A 772 -4.60 4.52 -4.63
C LEU A 772 -5.75 5.20 -5.38
N PHE A 773 -5.46 6.28 -6.12
CA PHE A 773 -6.45 7.02 -6.90
C PHE A 773 -7.07 6.14 -7.99
N GLN A 774 -6.26 5.41 -8.78
CA GLN A 774 -6.73 4.51 -9.83
C GLN A 774 -7.59 3.38 -9.27
N TRP A 775 -7.23 2.82 -8.10
CA TRP A 775 -7.98 1.75 -7.45
C TRP A 775 -9.45 2.12 -7.25
N PHE A 776 -9.78 3.35 -6.84
CA PHE A 776 -11.17 3.80 -6.63
C PHE A 776 -12.10 3.61 -7.84
N PHE A 777 -11.56 3.61 -9.07
CA PHE A 777 -12.33 3.55 -10.33
C PHE A 777 -12.37 2.15 -10.97
N ALA A 778 -11.79 1.14 -10.31
CA ALA A 778 -11.61 -0.23 -10.81
C ALA A 778 -12.60 -1.24 -10.20
N ALA A 779 -13.86 -0.85 -9.94
CA ALA A 779 -14.82 -1.66 -9.17
C ALA A 779 -15.20 -3.03 -9.78
N ALA A 780 -14.98 -3.24 -11.08
CA ALA A 780 -15.25 -4.51 -11.78
C ALA A 780 -14.35 -4.66 -13.02
N ASP A 781 -14.40 -5.83 -13.67
CA ASP A 781 -13.58 -6.10 -14.85
C ASP A 781 -13.91 -5.17 -16.03
N GLY A 782 -12.85 -4.70 -16.69
CA GLY A 782 -12.92 -3.70 -17.76
C GLY A 782 -13.22 -2.28 -17.28
N CYS A 783 -13.21 -2.01 -15.96
CA CYS A 783 -13.33 -0.66 -15.40
C CYS A 783 -11.94 -0.04 -15.08
N GLY A 784 -11.88 1.29 -14.92
CA GLY A 784 -10.74 2.00 -14.37
C GLY A 784 -9.80 2.62 -15.42
N PHE A 785 -8.77 3.33 -14.94
CA PHE A 785 -7.80 4.03 -15.80
C PHE A 785 -6.97 3.09 -16.69
N SER A 786 -6.75 1.85 -16.27
CA SER A 786 -6.15 0.77 -17.06
C SER A 786 -6.98 0.34 -18.29
N ASN A 787 -8.21 0.83 -18.41
CA ASN A 787 -9.08 0.63 -19.57
C ASN A 787 -9.31 1.93 -20.37
N PHE A 788 -8.52 2.98 -20.14
CA PHE A 788 -8.66 4.27 -20.83
C PHE A 788 -8.21 4.17 -22.31
N PRO A 789 -9.07 4.48 -23.29
CA PRO A 789 -8.76 4.30 -24.71
C PRO A 789 -7.93 5.47 -25.28
N THR A 790 -6.69 5.63 -24.83
CA THR A 790 -5.81 6.80 -25.09
C THR A 790 -5.66 7.17 -26.57
N PHE A 791 -5.65 6.16 -27.46
CA PHE A 791 -5.52 6.33 -28.91
C PHE A 791 -6.82 6.01 -29.67
N GLY A 792 -7.95 6.10 -28.97
CA GLY A 792 -9.29 5.79 -29.48
C GLY A 792 -9.65 4.30 -29.41
N LEU A 793 -10.96 4.02 -29.45
CA LEU A 793 -11.53 2.68 -29.23
C LEU A 793 -11.01 1.59 -30.18
N LYS A 794 -10.61 1.95 -31.41
CA LYS A 794 -10.05 1.02 -32.41
C LYS A 794 -8.60 0.62 -32.11
N ALA A 795 -7.82 1.50 -31.49
CA ALA A 795 -6.49 1.17 -30.99
C ALA A 795 -6.59 0.36 -29.68
N PHE A 796 -7.52 0.75 -28.80
CA PHE A 796 -7.82 0.05 -27.55
C PHE A 796 -8.22 -1.41 -27.77
N SER A 797 -9.09 -1.72 -28.74
CA SER A 797 -9.46 -3.10 -29.07
C SER A 797 -8.29 -3.95 -29.59
N GLN A 798 -7.26 -3.31 -30.16
CA GLN A 798 -5.99 -3.94 -30.55
C GLN A 798 -4.91 -3.81 -29.46
N ARG A 799 -5.29 -3.60 -28.19
CA ARG A 799 -4.39 -3.49 -27.03
C ARG A 799 -3.33 -2.37 -27.12
N PHE A 800 -3.59 -1.31 -27.89
CA PHE A 800 -2.79 -0.08 -27.89
C PHE A 800 -3.51 1.03 -27.10
N TYR A 801 -3.04 1.25 -25.87
CA TYR A 801 -3.45 2.32 -24.96
C TYR A 801 -2.32 2.56 -23.94
N PHE A 802 -2.40 3.65 -23.19
CA PHE A 802 -1.52 3.91 -22.05
C PHE A 802 -2.22 3.43 -20.78
N ASP A 803 -1.60 2.52 -20.04
CA ASP A 803 -2.18 1.83 -18.86
C ASP A 803 -2.11 2.70 -17.59
N PHE A 804 -1.37 3.81 -17.67
CA PHE A 804 -1.03 4.71 -16.55
C PHE A 804 -0.26 4.00 -15.42
N SER A 805 0.47 2.92 -15.72
CA SER A 805 1.29 2.21 -14.73
C SER A 805 2.63 2.94 -14.53
N ALA A 806 2.82 3.48 -13.32
CA ALA A 806 4.08 4.08 -12.91
C ALA A 806 5.23 3.05 -12.89
N THR A 807 4.91 1.77 -12.75
CA THR A 807 5.85 0.64 -12.76
C THR A 807 6.40 0.41 -14.16
N TYR A 808 5.54 0.31 -15.19
CA TYR A 808 6.02 0.19 -16.57
C TYR A 808 6.78 1.45 -17.03
N VAL A 809 6.31 2.65 -16.65
CA VAL A 809 7.06 3.90 -16.89
C VAL A 809 8.42 3.89 -16.17
N GLY A 810 8.47 3.44 -14.92
CA GLY A 810 9.71 3.34 -14.14
C GLY A 810 10.70 2.32 -14.68
N VAL A 811 10.23 1.13 -15.09
CA VAL A 811 11.07 0.13 -15.77
C VAL A 811 11.55 0.68 -17.13
N GLY A 812 10.70 1.40 -17.87
CA GLY A 812 11.05 2.11 -19.10
C GLY A 812 12.12 3.20 -18.96
N MET A 813 12.32 3.74 -17.75
CA MET A 813 13.41 4.66 -17.38
C MET A 813 14.73 3.96 -16.99
N ILE A 814 14.72 2.63 -16.77
CA ILE A 814 15.91 1.83 -16.38
C ILE A 814 16.37 0.92 -17.54
N CYS A 815 15.42 0.38 -18.30
CA CYS A 815 15.69 -0.43 -19.49
C CYS A 815 16.40 0.39 -20.59
N PRO A 816 17.40 -0.18 -21.29
CA PRO A 816 18.00 0.46 -22.46
C PRO A 816 16.94 0.78 -23.53
N TYR A 817 17.07 1.92 -24.22
CA TYR A 817 16.17 2.34 -25.29
C TYR A 817 15.87 1.23 -26.32
N MET A 818 16.89 0.44 -26.67
CA MET A 818 16.79 -0.72 -27.57
C MET A 818 15.74 -1.76 -27.12
N VAL A 819 15.60 -2.02 -25.82
CA VAL A 819 14.63 -2.97 -25.26
C VAL A 819 13.21 -2.46 -25.47
N ASN A 820 12.95 -1.19 -25.12
CA ASN A 820 11.62 -0.59 -25.18
C ASN A 820 11.17 -0.39 -26.64
N ILE A 821 12.10 -0.03 -27.53
CA ILE A 821 11.86 0.03 -28.98
C ILE A 821 11.59 -1.38 -29.55
N SER A 822 12.32 -2.42 -29.11
CA SER A 822 12.05 -3.81 -29.52
C SER A 822 10.67 -4.30 -29.07
N LEU A 823 10.24 -3.92 -27.86
CA LEU A 823 8.89 -4.19 -27.35
C LEU A 823 7.83 -3.47 -28.21
N LEU A 824 8.04 -2.18 -28.54
CA LEU A 824 7.11 -1.44 -29.39
C LEU A 824 7.01 -2.01 -30.82
N ILE A 825 8.14 -2.41 -31.41
CA ILE A 825 8.18 -3.09 -32.72
C ILE A 825 7.44 -4.44 -32.65
N GLY A 826 7.66 -5.22 -31.59
CA GLY A 826 6.95 -6.48 -31.35
C GLY A 826 5.43 -6.28 -31.25
N ALA A 827 4.98 -5.24 -30.55
CA ALA A 827 3.57 -4.87 -30.43
C ALA A 827 2.97 -4.48 -31.80
N ILE A 828 3.64 -3.59 -32.54
CA ILE A 828 3.20 -3.14 -33.88
C ILE A 828 3.08 -4.31 -34.84
N ILE A 829 4.06 -5.22 -34.89
CA ILE A 829 4.01 -6.40 -35.76
C ILE A 829 2.85 -7.30 -35.36
N SER A 830 2.73 -7.66 -34.07
CA SER A 830 1.73 -8.64 -33.61
C SER A 830 0.30 -8.09 -33.60
N TRP A 831 0.00 -7.12 -32.73
CA TRP A 831 -1.35 -6.58 -32.55
C TRP A 831 -1.70 -5.49 -33.58
N GLY A 832 -0.71 -4.78 -34.14
CA GLY A 832 -0.96 -3.76 -35.16
C GLY A 832 -1.22 -4.34 -36.55
N ILE A 833 -0.58 -5.46 -36.89
CA ILE A 833 -0.58 -6.03 -38.26
C ILE A 833 -1.06 -7.48 -38.27
N MET A 834 -0.40 -8.39 -37.56
CA MET A 834 -0.59 -9.84 -37.69
C MET A 834 -1.95 -10.34 -37.21
N TRP A 835 -2.33 -10.05 -35.96
CA TRP A 835 -3.61 -10.54 -35.41
C TRP A 835 -4.81 -9.97 -36.19
N PRO A 836 -4.87 -8.68 -36.57
CA PRO A 836 -5.90 -8.17 -37.48
C PRO A 836 -5.93 -8.84 -38.87
N GLN A 837 -4.80 -9.36 -39.38
CA GLN A 837 -4.74 -10.08 -40.66
C GLN A 837 -5.15 -11.56 -40.54
N ILE A 838 -4.83 -12.22 -39.43
CA ILE A 838 -5.22 -13.61 -39.16
C ILE A 838 -6.71 -13.68 -38.76
N GLU A 839 -7.21 -12.70 -38.00
CA GLU A 839 -8.62 -12.63 -37.59
C GLU A 839 -9.57 -12.40 -38.78
N LYS A 840 -9.12 -11.69 -39.83
CA LYS A 840 -9.80 -11.62 -41.15
C LYS A 840 -9.91 -12.97 -41.88
N LYS A 841 -9.20 -14.02 -41.44
CA LYS A 841 -9.24 -15.38 -42.01
C LYS A 841 -9.95 -16.40 -41.10
N ARG A 842 -10.64 -15.93 -40.06
CA ARG A 842 -11.61 -16.72 -39.27
C ARG A 842 -12.62 -17.40 -40.20
N GLY A 843 -12.98 -18.64 -39.91
CA GLY A 843 -13.76 -19.52 -40.78
C GLY A 843 -12.91 -20.34 -41.76
N HIS A 844 -11.76 -19.84 -42.25
CA HIS A 844 -10.90 -20.57 -43.20
C HIS A 844 -9.64 -21.16 -42.57
N TRP A 845 -8.97 -20.39 -41.69
CA TRP A 845 -7.73 -20.80 -41.00
C TRP A 845 -7.99 -21.46 -39.64
N TYR A 846 -9.06 -21.06 -38.95
CA TYR A 846 -9.61 -21.65 -37.74
C TYR A 846 -11.14 -21.48 -37.74
N SER A 847 -11.88 -22.29 -36.99
CA SER A 847 -13.35 -22.24 -37.02
C SER A 847 -13.91 -20.86 -36.63
N ALA A 848 -15.05 -20.50 -37.21
CA ALA A 848 -15.76 -19.28 -36.86
C ALA A 848 -16.34 -19.33 -35.44
N ASP A 849 -16.77 -20.50 -34.97
CA ASP A 849 -17.61 -20.65 -33.78
C ASP A 849 -16.81 -20.66 -32.47
N LEU A 850 -15.49 -20.83 -32.56
CA LEU A 850 -14.60 -20.88 -31.41
C LEU A 850 -14.46 -19.51 -30.71
N PRO A 851 -14.48 -19.46 -29.36
CA PRO A 851 -14.23 -18.23 -28.62
C PRO A 851 -12.77 -17.78 -28.77
N SER A 852 -12.53 -16.47 -28.63
CA SER A 852 -11.20 -15.86 -28.84
C SER A 852 -10.14 -16.25 -27.79
N SER A 853 -10.56 -16.91 -26.72
CA SER A 853 -9.71 -17.57 -25.71
C SER A 853 -9.26 -18.99 -26.10
N SER A 854 -9.93 -19.65 -27.06
CA SER A 854 -9.64 -21.03 -27.45
C SER A 854 -8.28 -21.16 -28.15
N LEU A 855 -7.54 -22.20 -27.77
CA LEU A 855 -6.22 -22.53 -28.33
C LEU A 855 -6.31 -23.06 -29.77
N HIS A 856 -7.45 -23.62 -30.16
CA HIS A 856 -7.76 -23.97 -31.56
C HIS A 856 -8.24 -22.75 -32.38
N GLY A 857 -8.32 -21.58 -31.75
CA GLY A 857 -8.60 -20.29 -32.39
C GLY A 857 -7.39 -19.36 -32.40
N ILE A 858 -7.66 -18.05 -32.40
CA ILE A 858 -6.62 -17.00 -32.47
C ILE A 858 -5.59 -17.07 -31.31
N GLN A 859 -5.97 -17.61 -30.15
CA GLN A 859 -5.08 -17.71 -28.99
C GLN A 859 -3.96 -18.74 -29.19
N GLY A 860 -4.16 -19.75 -30.04
CA GLY A 860 -3.11 -20.67 -30.47
C GLY A 860 -1.95 -19.92 -31.11
N TYR A 861 -2.20 -19.19 -32.20
CA TYR A 861 -1.16 -18.42 -32.89
C TYR A 861 -0.40 -17.47 -31.95
N ARG A 862 -1.10 -16.77 -31.03
CA ARG A 862 -0.47 -15.87 -30.04
C ARG A 862 0.52 -16.60 -29.14
N VAL A 863 0.15 -17.76 -28.61
CA VAL A 863 1.00 -18.54 -27.70
C VAL A 863 2.15 -19.20 -28.45
N PHE A 864 1.88 -19.89 -29.55
CA PHE A 864 2.88 -20.69 -30.27
C PHE A 864 3.93 -19.84 -30.98
N LEU A 865 3.57 -18.74 -31.64
CA LEU A 865 4.56 -17.87 -32.33
C LEU A 865 5.44 -17.11 -31.32
N ALA A 866 4.89 -16.69 -30.18
CA ALA A 866 5.68 -16.07 -29.10
C ALA A 866 6.72 -17.05 -28.53
N ILE A 867 6.30 -18.27 -28.19
CA ILE A 867 7.20 -19.34 -27.71
C ILE A 867 8.27 -19.65 -28.76
N ALA A 868 7.92 -19.75 -30.04
CA ALA A 868 8.85 -20.05 -31.11
C ALA A 868 9.92 -18.94 -31.30
N MET A 869 9.53 -17.66 -31.28
CA MET A 869 10.46 -16.53 -31.35
C MET A 869 11.41 -16.49 -30.14
N MET A 870 10.90 -16.70 -28.92
CA MET A 870 11.71 -16.80 -27.69
C MET A 870 12.72 -17.95 -27.74
N LEU A 871 12.33 -19.11 -28.29
CA LEU A 871 13.20 -20.28 -28.41
C LEU A 871 14.29 -20.08 -29.45
N GLY A 872 14.00 -19.44 -30.59
CA GLY A 872 15.00 -19.14 -31.61
C GLY A 872 16.09 -18.19 -31.10
N ASP A 873 15.69 -17.11 -30.42
CA ASP A 873 16.63 -16.17 -29.80
C ASP A 873 17.49 -16.82 -28.70
N GLY A 874 16.84 -17.54 -27.78
CA GLY A 874 17.53 -18.23 -26.69
C GLY A 874 18.50 -19.29 -27.20
N LEU A 875 18.09 -20.11 -28.19
CA LEU A 875 18.94 -21.14 -28.78
C LEU A 875 20.14 -20.54 -29.51
N PHE A 876 19.96 -19.43 -30.27
CA PHE A 876 21.09 -18.70 -30.85
C PHE A 876 22.09 -18.29 -29.77
N HIS A 877 21.63 -17.64 -28.70
CA HIS A 877 22.51 -17.16 -27.64
C HIS A 877 23.24 -18.30 -26.91
N VAL A 878 22.60 -19.46 -26.74
CA VAL A 878 23.23 -20.67 -26.20
C VAL A 878 24.31 -21.22 -27.13
N ILE A 879 23.99 -21.43 -28.41
CA ILE A 879 24.93 -21.98 -29.40
C ILE A 879 26.13 -21.05 -29.58
N TYR A 880 25.87 -19.75 -29.77
CA TYR A 880 26.91 -18.71 -29.85
C TYR A 880 27.81 -18.72 -28.60
N MET A 881 27.23 -18.83 -27.39
CA MET A 881 28.01 -18.92 -26.17
C MET A 881 28.86 -20.19 -26.07
N ILE A 882 28.34 -21.34 -26.50
CA ILE A 882 29.11 -22.59 -26.55
C ILE A 882 30.28 -22.44 -27.53
N VAL A 883 30.04 -21.94 -28.74
CA VAL A 883 31.08 -21.71 -29.76
C VAL A 883 32.15 -20.73 -29.27
N VAL A 884 31.76 -19.58 -28.72
CA VAL A 884 32.71 -18.57 -28.18
C VAL A 884 33.49 -19.12 -26.97
N THR A 885 32.86 -19.96 -26.14
CA THR A 885 33.56 -20.58 -24.98
C THR A 885 34.54 -21.64 -25.45
N LEU A 886 34.16 -22.51 -26.38
CA LEU A 886 35.05 -23.51 -26.98
C LEU A 886 36.22 -22.84 -27.70
N HIS A 887 35.97 -21.84 -28.53
CA HIS A 887 37.02 -21.05 -29.19
C HIS A 887 37.94 -20.36 -28.18
N SER A 888 37.38 -19.81 -27.08
CA SER A 888 38.18 -19.21 -26.01
C SER A 888 39.00 -20.21 -25.20
N LEU A 889 38.60 -21.49 -25.14
CA LEU A 889 39.35 -22.56 -24.48
C LEU A 889 40.43 -23.14 -25.40
N ILE A 890 40.13 -23.31 -26.69
CA ILE A 890 41.09 -23.73 -27.72
C ILE A 890 42.17 -22.65 -27.91
N SER A 891 41.77 -21.38 -27.89
CA SER A 891 42.68 -20.23 -27.93
C SER A 891 43.42 -19.97 -26.60
N GLN A 892 43.16 -20.73 -25.53
CA GLN A 892 43.82 -20.56 -24.24
C GLN A 892 45.16 -21.30 -24.17
N ASN A 893 46.06 -20.93 -25.08
CA ASN A 893 47.49 -21.09 -24.87
C ASN A 893 48.16 -19.71 -25.03
N SER A 894 48.77 -19.22 -23.94
CA SER A 894 49.25 -17.84 -23.70
C SER A 894 48.19 -16.74 -23.38
N ASN A 895 48.66 -15.68 -22.69
CA ASN A 895 48.10 -14.32 -22.58
C ASN A 895 46.79 -14.02 -21.81
N THR A 896 46.13 -14.95 -21.11
CA THR A 896 44.85 -14.65 -20.40
C THR A 896 44.95 -13.77 -19.13
N ASN A 897 46.15 -13.34 -18.70
CA ASN A 897 46.34 -12.55 -17.47
C ASN A 897 46.51 -11.03 -17.67
N LYS A 898 46.46 -10.51 -18.90
CA LYS A 898 46.90 -9.12 -19.20
C LYS A 898 45.81 -8.13 -19.61
N GLN A 899 44.52 -8.51 -19.55
CA GLN A 899 43.42 -7.74 -20.17
C GLN A 899 42.27 -7.36 -19.21
N LEU A 900 42.58 -7.11 -17.93
CA LEU A 900 41.61 -6.64 -16.91
C LEU A 900 42.03 -5.28 -16.29
N SER A 901 43.07 -4.64 -16.79
CA SER A 901 43.82 -3.55 -16.11
C SER A 901 43.89 -2.23 -16.88
N SER A 902 42.92 -1.94 -17.76
CA SER A 902 42.87 -0.71 -18.55
C SER A 902 41.46 -0.09 -18.52
N SER A 903 41.34 1.10 -17.94
CA SER A 903 40.09 1.84 -17.68
C SER A 903 39.01 1.08 -16.90
N SER A 904 38.94 1.31 -15.58
CA SER A 904 37.79 0.92 -14.76
C SER A 904 37.62 1.85 -13.55
N ASN A 905 36.38 2.23 -13.29
CA ASN A 905 35.99 3.08 -12.17
C ASN A 905 36.19 2.35 -10.83
N TYR A 906 36.64 3.05 -9.77
CA TYR A 906 36.83 2.50 -8.42
C TYR A 906 35.63 1.67 -7.93
N ASP A 907 34.42 2.16 -8.20
CA ASP A 907 33.16 1.47 -7.88
C ASP A 907 33.04 0.10 -8.56
N GLU A 908 33.47 -0.03 -9.81
CA GLU A 908 33.40 -1.27 -10.59
C GLU A 908 34.52 -2.24 -10.22
N GLN A 909 35.74 -1.72 -9.97
CA GLN A 909 36.86 -2.49 -9.45
C GLN A 909 36.50 -3.16 -8.11
N ARG A 910 36.02 -2.38 -7.14
CA ARG A 910 35.66 -2.88 -5.80
C ARG A 910 34.47 -3.86 -5.83
N ARG A 911 33.47 -3.64 -6.68
CA ARG A 911 32.36 -4.60 -6.86
C ARG A 911 32.85 -5.92 -7.49
N THR A 912 33.73 -5.83 -8.49
CA THR A 912 34.32 -7.01 -9.16
C THR A 912 35.19 -7.82 -8.20
N GLU A 913 36.02 -7.17 -7.36
CA GLU A 913 36.86 -7.84 -6.36
C GLU A 913 36.02 -8.73 -5.43
N TYR A 914 35.00 -8.16 -4.76
CA TYR A 914 34.17 -8.89 -3.80
C TYR A 914 33.34 -10.00 -4.46
N PHE A 915 32.84 -9.78 -5.68
CA PHE A 915 32.06 -10.78 -6.44
C PHE A 915 32.92 -11.97 -6.92
N LEU A 916 34.22 -11.76 -7.16
CA LEU A 916 35.16 -12.83 -7.51
C LEU A 916 35.77 -13.53 -6.29
N LYS A 917 35.97 -12.80 -5.17
CA LYS A 917 36.57 -13.31 -3.92
C LYS A 917 35.75 -14.44 -3.30
N ASP A 918 34.47 -14.19 -3.01
CA ASP A 918 33.57 -15.19 -2.40
C ASP A 918 32.89 -16.10 -3.45
N GLN A 919 33.60 -16.46 -4.52
CA GLN A 919 33.01 -17.26 -5.59
C GLN A 919 32.57 -18.66 -5.12
N ILE A 920 31.38 -19.10 -5.56
CA ILE A 920 30.94 -20.50 -5.48
C ILE A 920 31.73 -21.31 -6.53
N PRO A 921 32.37 -22.44 -6.18
CA PRO A 921 33.12 -23.25 -7.13
C PRO A 921 32.20 -23.97 -8.13
N ASN A 922 32.52 -23.91 -9.42
CA ASN A 922 31.70 -24.55 -10.46
C ASN A 922 31.58 -26.07 -10.29
N LYS A 923 32.59 -26.74 -9.72
CA LYS A 923 32.52 -28.17 -9.36
C LYS A 923 31.39 -28.47 -8.35
N VAL A 924 31.18 -27.60 -7.37
CA VAL A 924 30.09 -27.74 -6.38
C VAL A 924 28.73 -27.45 -7.02
N ALA A 925 28.66 -26.47 -7.93
CA ALA A 925 27.44 -26.18 -8.67
C ALA A 925 26.98 -27.39 -9.51
N VAL A 926 27.89 -27.96 -10.32
CA VAL A 926 27.59 -29.11 -11.18
C VAL A 926 27.30 -30.37 -10.36
N ALA A 927 28.06 -30.66 -9.29
CA ALA A 927 27.80 -31.81 -8.44
C ALA A 927 26.44 -31.72 -7.71
N GLY A 928 26.08 -30.55 -7.18
CA GLY A 928 24.79 -30.32 -6.55
C GLY A 928 23.61 -30.41 -7.54
N TYR A 929 23.80 -29.90 -8.76
CA TYR A 929 22.83 -30.07 -9.84
C TYR A 929 22.57 -31.55 -10.15
N ILE A 930 23.65 -32.33 -10.38
CA ILE A 930 23.54 -33.76 -10.71
C ILE A 930 22.90 -34.55 -9.56
N ALA A 931 23.28 -34.28 -8.32
CA ALA A 931 22.73 -34.98 -7.15
C ALA A 931 21.22 -34.73 -6.98
N LEU A 932 20.77 -33.47 -7.05
CA LEU A 932 19.36 -33.13 -6.91
C LEU A 932 18.54 -33.60 -8.13
N ALA A 933 19.08 -33.52 -9.34
CA ALA A 933 18.44 -34.07 -10.53
C ALA A 933 18.26 -35.59 -10.43
N ALA A 934 19.27 -36.33 -9.96
CA ALA A 934 19.18 -37.79 -9.76
C ALA A 934 18.09 -38.17 -8.73
N ILE A 935 18.00 -37.44 -7.61
CA ILE A 935 16.93 -37.63 -6.62
C ILE A 935 15.56 -37.35 -7.25
N SER A 936 15.43 -36.27 -8.03
CA SER A 936 14.18 -35.92 -8.71
C SER A 936 13.75 -36.92 -9.79
N ILE A 937 14.70 -37.46 -10.56
CA ILE A 937 14.46 -38.52 -11.56
C ILE A 937 13.92 -39.80 -10.89
N GLY A 938 14.37 -40.11 -9.67
CA GLY A 938 13.87 -41.25 -8.90
C GLY A 938 12.52 -41.01 -8.21
N VAL A 939 12.28 -39.81 -7.65
CA VAL A 939 11.10 -39.54 -6.80
C VAL A 939 9.92 -38.94 -7.56
N THR A 940 10.14 -38.15 -8.63
CA THR A 940 9.04 -37.59 -9.44
C THR A 940 8.10 -38.66 -10.00
N PRO A 941 8.57 -39.82 -10.51
CA PRO A 941 7.69 -40.91 -10.94
C PRO A 941 6.84 -41.54 -9.81
N VAL A 942 7.27 -41.43 -8.55
CA VAL A 942 6.51 -41.92 -7.39
C VAL A 942 5.36 -40.96 -7.05
N ILE A 943 5.56 -39.65 -7.23
CA ILE A 943 4.50 -38.64 -7.06
C ILE A 943 3.54 -38.64 -8.27
N PHE A 944 4.07 -38.86 -9.48
CA PHE A 944 3.33 -38.85 -10.74
C PHE A 944 3.68 -40.09 -11.58
N PRO A 945 2.98 -41.23 -11.39
CA PRO A 945 3.25 -42.48 -12.14
C PRO A 945 3.18 -42.34 -13.67
N GLN A 946 2.47 -41.33 -14.18
CA GLN A 946 2.43 -40.94 -15.59
C GLN A 946 3.82 -40.51 -16.11
N LEU A 947 4.64 -39.83 -15.29
CA LEU A 947 6.00 -39.41 -15.63
C LEU A 947 7.01 -40.50 -15.28
N LYS A 948 7.21 -41.46 -16.21
CA LYS A 948 8.34 -42.40 -16.14
C LYS A 948 9.69 -41.65 -16.09
N TRP A 949 10.67 -42.21 -15.37
CA TRP A 949 11.98 -41.60 -15.05
C TRP A 949 12.71 -40.97 -16.25
N TYR A 950 12.62 -41.55 -17.44
CA TYR A 950 13.32 -41.06 -18.63
C TYR A 950 12.75 -39.72 -19.15
N HIS A 951 11.45 -39.45 -18.99
CA HIS A 951 10.87 -38.13 -19.29
C HIS A 951 11.47 -37.05 -18.36
N VAL A 952 11.60 -37.39 -17.07
CA VAL A 952 12.16 -36.52 -16.05
C VAL A 952 13.64 -36.25 -16.33
N LEU A 953 14.40 -37.27 -16.74
CA LEU A 953 15.79 -37.12 -17.20
C LEU A 953 15.89 -36.16 -18.39
N VAL A 954 15.06 -36.31 -19.43
CA VAL A 954 15.05 -35.40 -20.59
C VAL A 954 14.68 -33.97 -20.18
N ALA A 955 13.71 -33.79 -19.27
CA ALA A 955 13.39 -32.47 -18.73
C ALA A 955 14.59 -31.82 -18.02
N TYR A 956 15.35 -32.57 -17.21
CA TYR A 956 16.58 -32.07 -16.58
C TYR A 956 17.73 -31.84 -17.57
N LEU A 957 17.84 -32.59 -18.67
CA LEU A 957 18.85 -32.29 -19.71
C LEU A 957 18.55 -30.97 -20.44
N ILE A 958 17.27 -30.64 -20.65
CA ILE A 958 16.84 -29.41 -21.36
C ILE A 958 16.79 -28.19 -20.43
N ALA A 959 16.40 -28.35 -19.17
CA ALA A 959 16.11 -27.23 -18.27
C ALA A 959 17.27 -26.22 -18.04
N PRO A 960 18.57 -26.60 -17.97
CA PRO A 960 19.67 -25.64 -17.85
C PRO A 960 19.78 -24.68 -19.04
N ILE A 961 19.44 -25.16 -20.24
CA ILE A 961 19.45 -24.36 -21.48
C ILE A 961 18.35 -23.30 -21.37
N LEU A 962 17.11 -23.71 -21.07
CA LEU A 962 15.97 -22.81 -20.95
C LEU A 962 16.09 -21.85 -19.75
N ALA A 963 16.74 -22.30 -18.65
CA ALA A 963 17.06 -21.47 -17.51
C ALA A 963 18.03 -20.33 -17.86
N PHE A 964 19.05 -20.58 -18.69
CA PHE A 964 19.90 -19.51 -19.23
C PHE A 964 19.12 -18.57 -20.14
N CYS A 965 18.30 -19.07 -21.07
CA CYS A 965 17.48 -18.24 -21.95
C CYS A 965 16.55 -17.31 -21.16
N ASN A 966 15.88 -17.84 -20.12
CA ASN A 966 14.99 -17.06 -19.27
C ASN A 966 15.74 -16.00 -18.45
N ALA A 967 16.83 -16.39 -17.78
CA ALA A 967 17.65 -15.46 -17.00
C ALA A 967 18.28 -14.37 -17.90
N TYR A 968 18.65 -14.70 -19.14
CA TYR A 968 19.15 -13.72 -20.12
C TYR A 968 18.05 -12.72 -20.52
N GLY A 969 16.86 -13.21 -20.86
CA GLY A 969 15.70 -12.39 -21.19
C GLY A 969 15.31 -11.44 -20.05
N CYS A 970 15.11 -11.98 -18.84
CA CYS A 970 14.86 -11.20 -17.63
C CYS A 970 15.99 -10.18 -17.34
N GLY A 971 17.24 -10.52 -17.61
CA GLY A 971 18.37 -9.58 -17.51
C GLY A 971 18.30 -8.37 -18.45
N LEU A 972 17.54 -8.46 -19.54
CA LEU A 972 17.27 -7.37 -20.48
C LEU A 972 15.92 -6.66 -20.21
N THR A 973 14.85 -7.41 -19.95
CA THR A 973 13.46 -6.93 -19.94
C THR A 973 12.83 -6.81 -18.55
N ASP A 974 13.51 -7.28 -17.51
CA ASP A 974 13.00 -7.54 -16.16
C ASP A 974 11.95 -8.67 -16.07
N TRP A 975 11.52 -9.26 -17.18
CA TRP A 975 10.40 -10.20 -17.21
C TRP A 975 10.85 -11.67 -17.21
N SER A 976 10.43 -12.44 -16.20
CA SER A 976 10.59 -13.91 -16.18
C SER A 976 9.49 -14.59 -17.00
N LEU A 977 9.89 -15.32 -18.03
CA LEU A 977 9.04 -16.05 -18.97
C LEU A 977 8.98 -17.56 -18.64
N ALA A 978 9.32 -17.94 -17.40
CA ALA A 978 9.32 -19.33 -16.92
C ALA A 978 7.98 -20.06 -17.13
N SER A 979 6.87 -19.33 -17.10
CA SER A 979 5.52 -19.82 -17.43
C SER A 979 5.40 -20.30 -18.88
N ASN A 980 6.02 -19.62 -19.84
CA ASN A 980 6.00 -19.99 -21.25
C ASN A 980 6.91 -21.18 -21.57
N TYR A 981 8.07 -21.29 -20.89
CA TYR A 981 8.89 -22.50 -20.92
C TYR A 981 8.21 -23.68 -20.20
N GLY A 982 7.39 -23.42 -19.19
CA GLY A 982 6.46 -24.39 -18.59
C GLY A 982 5.46 -24.94 -19.62
N LYS A 983 4.74 -24.05 -20.34
CA LYS A 983 3.82 -24.44 -21.42
C LYS A 983 4.47 -25.30 -22.51
N LEU A 984 5.72 -25.00 -22.87
CA LEU A 984 6.49 -25.83 -23.81
C LEU A 984 6.69 -27.26 -23.29
N ALA A 985 7.02 -27.41 -22.00
CA ALA A 985 7.13 -28.72 -21.37
C ALA A 985 5.78 -29.45 -21.33
N ILE A 986 4.66 -28.74 -21.09
CA ILE A 986 3.30 -29.33 -21.22
C ILE A 986 3.18 -30.00 -22.59
N ILE A 987 3.35 -29.25 -23.68
CA ILE A 987 3.11 -29.74 -25.05
C ILE A 987 3.98 -30.98 -25.36
N ILE A 988 5.28 -30.91 -25.05
CA ILE A 988 6.24 -32.00 -25.33
C ILE A 988 5.86 -33.29 -24.57
N PHE A 989 5.62 -33.20 -23.26
CA PHE A 989 5.41 -34.40 -22.43
C PHE A 989 3.97 -34.89 -22.44
N SER A 990 2.98 -34.02 -22.70
CA SER A 990 1.60 -34.43 -23.02
C SER A 990 1.57 -35.28 -24.28
N SER A 991 2.20 -34.81 -25.37
CA SER A 991 2.18 -35.51 -26.66
C SER A 991 2.91 -36.86 -26.59
N TRP A 992 4.05 -36.91 -25.87
CA TRP A 992 4.84 -38.13 -25.74
C TRP A 992 4.14 -39.22 -24.89
N VAL A 993 3.33 -38.84 -23.89
CA VAL A 993 2.61 -39.80 -23.03
C VAL A 993 1.24 -40.19 -23.60
N GLY A 994 0.50 -39.25 -24.21
CA GLY A 994 -0.81 -39.52 -24.81
C GLY A 994 -1.97 -39.71 -23.81
N LEU A 995 -3.20 -39.70 -24.32
CA LEU A 995 -4.40 -39.57 -23.47
C LEU A 995 -4.63 -40.77 -22.55
N GLY A 996 -4.50 -41.98 -23.11
CA GLY A 996 -4.74 -43.25 -22.42
C GLY A 996 -3.70 -43.62 -21.35
N HIS A 997 -2.58 -42.89 -21.26
CA HIS A 997 -1.54 -43.11 -20.26
C HIS A 997 -1.41 -41.94 -19.27
N GLY A 998 -2.37 -41.01 -19.26
CA GLY A 998 -2.39 -39.89 -18.32
C GLY A 998 -1.60 -38.66 -18.77
N GLY A 999 -1.46 -38.44 -20.08
CA GLY A 999 -0.65 -37.36 -20.66
C GLY A 999 -0.98 -35.97 -20.11
N ILE A 1000 -2.23 -35.69 -19.71
CA ILE A 1000 -2.60 -34.40 -19.13
C ILE A 1000 -1.84 -34.15 -17.81
N ILE A 1001 -1.75 -35.16 -16.94
CA ILE A 1001 -1.00 -35.07 -15.69
C ILE A 1001 0.51 -35.05 -15.95
N ALA A 1002 0.99 -35.80 -16.95
CA ALA A 1002 2.41 -35.78 -17.32
C ALA A 1002 2.89 -34.41 -17.82
N GLY A 1003 2.11 -33.75 -18.68
CA GLY A 1003 2.39 -32.38 -19.15
C GLY A 1003 2.31 -31.34 -18.02
N LEU A 1004 1.28 -31.39 -17.18
CA LEU A 1004 1.14 -30.46 -16.06
C LEU A 1004 2.23 -30.65 -14.98
N ALA A 1005 2.68 -31.88 -14.73
CA ALA A 1005 3.75 -32.15 -13.77
C ALA A 1005 5.15 -31.78 -14.33
N SER A 1006 5.43 -32.06 -15.61
CA SER A 1006 6.69 -31.67 -16.24
C SER A 1006 6.80 -30.15 -16.42
N CYS A 1007 5.68 -29.46 -16.63
CA CYS A 1007 5.58 -28.00 -16.51
C CYS A 1007 6.05 -27.51 -15.15
N GLY A 1008 5.66 -28.17 -14.05
CA GLY A 1008 6.11 -27.81 -12.71
C GLY A 1008 7.61 -28.00 -12.49
N VAL A 1009 8.18 -29.08 -13.03
CA VAL A 1009 9.64 -29.28 -13.07
C VAL A 1009 10.30 -28.13 -13.81
N MET A 1010 9.86 -27.83 -15.03
CA MET A 1010 10.48 -26.81 -15.89
C MET A 1010 10.32 -25.40 -15.32
N MET A 1011 9.11 -24.98 -14.97
CA MET A 1011 8.80 -23.64 -14.48
C MET A 1011 9.54 -23.32 -13.17
N SER A 1012 9.67 -24.30 -12.26
CA SER A 1012 10.41 -24.15 -11.01
C SER A 1012 11.91 -23.94 -11.24
N ILE A 1013 12.54 -24.73 -12.11
CA ILE A 1013 13.96 -24.62 -12.43
C ILE A 1013 14.24 -23.29 -13.15
N VAL A 1014 13.38 -22.93 -14.11
CA VAL A 1014 13.57 -21.79 -15.00
C VAL A 1014 13.26 -20.45 -14.31
N SER A 1015 12.33 -20.41 -13.34
CA SER A 1015 12.12 -19.22 -12.49
C SER A 1015 13.28 -19.03 -11.51
N THR A 1016 13.55 -20.02 -10.65
CA THR A 1016 14.54 -19.88 -9.56
C THR A 1016 15.96 -19.57 -10.06
N ALA A 1017 16.32 -20.05 -11.25
CA ALA A 1017 17.55 -19.66 -11.94
C ALA A 1017 17.60 -18.17 -12.34
N SER A 1018 16.47 -17.60 -12.78
CA SER A 1018 16.34 -16.17 -13.10
C SER A 1018 16.35 -15.32 -11.83
N ASP A 1019 15.58 -15.74 -10.83
CA ASP A 1019 15.43 -15.05 -9.54
C ASP A 1019 16.78 -14.95 -8.80
N LEU A 1020 17.56 -16.04 -8.77
CA LEU A 1020 18.93 -16.06 -8.24
C LEU A 1020 19.90 -15.17 -9.04
N MET A 1021 19.75 -15.06 -10.36
CA MET A 1021 20.62 -14.20 -11.17
C MET A 1021 20.32 -12.71 -10.98
N GLN A 1022 19.05 -12.36 -10.80
CA GLN A 1022 18.61 -11.03 -10.40
C GLN A 1022 19.16 -10.66 -9.01
N ASP A 1023 19.12 -11.59 -8.04
CA ASP A 1023 19.72 -11.38 -6.73
C ASP A 1023 21.27 -11.33 -6.77
N PHE A 1024 21.93 -12.04 -7.69
CA PHE A 1024 23.37 -11.84 -7.94
C PHE A 1024 23.66 -10.43 -8.49
N LYS A 1025 22.77 -9.81 -9.29
CA LYS A 1025 22.90 -8.40 -9.68
C LYS A 1025 22.72 -7.47 -8.48
N THR A 1026 21.70 -7.69 -7.65
CA THR A 1026 21.48 -6.89 -6.44
C THR A 1026 22.70 -6.95 -5.53
N GLY A 1027 23.20 -8.16 -5.24
CA GLY A 1027 24.37 -8.38 -4.39
C GLY A 1027 25.66 -7.78 -4.95
N TYR A 1028 25.89 -7.87 -6.28
CA TYR A 1028 27.02 -7.19 -6.93
C TYR A 1028 27.00 -5.68 -6.68
N LEU A 1029 25.83 -5.04 -6.72
CA LEU A 1029 25.66 -3.60 -6.52
C LEU A 1029 25.62 -3.18 -5.04
N THR A 1030 25.36 -4.07 -4.09
CA THR A 1030 25.39 -3.80 -2.63
C THR A 1030 26.64 -4.31 -1.90
N LEU A 1031 27.63 -4.86 -2.64
CA LEU A 1031 28.76 -5.64 -2.10
C LEU A 1031 28.31 -6.79 -1.17
N ALA A 1032 27.19 -7.43 -1.47
CA ALA A 1032 26.79 -8.69 -0.84
C ALA A 1032 27.48 -9.88 -1.51
N SER A 1033 27.84 -10.88 -0.72
CA SER A 1033 28.64 -12.01 -1.15
C SER A 1033 27.81 -12.99 -2.01
N PRO A 1034 28.30 -13.48 -3.16
CA PRO A 1034 27.58 -14.48 -3.96
C PRO A 1034 27.22 -15.76 -3.18
N ARG A 1035 28.05 -16.16 -2.21
CA ARG A 1035 27.72 -17.26 -1.28
C ARG A 1035 26.54 -16.89 -0.39
N SER A 1036 26.52 -15.68 0.14
CA SER A 1036 25.41 -15.17 0.97
C SER A 1036 24.10 -15.14 0.18
N MET A 1037 24.11 -14.63 -1.07
CA MET A 1037 22.94 -14.61 -1.95
C MET A 1037 22.43 -16.02 -2.25
N PHE A 1038 23.31 -16.97 -2.58
CA PHE A 1038 22.93 -18.35 -2.85
C PHE A 1038 22.33 -19.06 -1.63
N PHE A 1039 22.94 -18.95 -0.45
CA PHE A 1039 22.37 -19.53 0.78
C PHE A 1039 21.07 -18.85 1.21
N SER A 1040 20.92 -17.54 0.96
CA SER A 1040 19.67 -16.80 1.20
C SER A 1040 18.55 -17.26 0.26
N GLN A 1041 18.86 -17.50 -1.02
CA GLN A 1041 17.93 -18.13 -1.97
C GLN A 1041 17.56 -19.55 -1.52
N VAL A 1042 18.51 -20.41 -1.16
CA VAL A 1042 18.22 -21.76 -0.62
C VAL A 1042 17.26 -21.71 0.58
N LEU A 1043 17.47 -20.80 1.53
CA LEU A 1043 16.60 -20.66 2.71
C LEU A 1043 15.23 -20.08 2.34
N GLY A 1044 15.18 -19.09 1.44
CA GLY A 1044 13.93 -18.51 0.93
C GLY A 1044 13.09 -19.49 0.12
N THR A 1045 13.71 -20.26 -0.77
CA THR A 1045 13.09 -21.38 -1.49
C THR A 1045 12.52 -22.40 -0.51
N ALA A 1046 13.27 -22.82 0.52
CA ALA A 1046 12.77 -23.74 1.55
C ALA A 1046 11.54 -23.19 2.28
N MET A 1047 11.54 -21.89 2.65
CA MET A 1047 10.36 -21.23 3.22
C MET A 1047 9.19 -21.19 2.22
N GLY A 1048 9.44 -20.90 0.94
CA GLY A 1048 8.43 -20.90 -0.12
C GLY A 1048 7.79 -22.26 -0.40
N CYS A 1049 8.58 -23.35 -0.41
CA CYS A 1049 8.09 -24.71 -0.62
C CYS A 1049 7.11 -25.17 0.47
N VAL A 1050 7.19 -24.60 1.69
CA VAL A 1050 6.24 -24.84 2.78
C VAL A 1050 5.08 -23.83 2.75
N MET A 1051 5.40 -22.53 2.65
CA MET A 1051 4.40 -21.46 2.80
C MET A 1051 3.45 -21.37 1.61
N SER A 1052 3.89 -21.58 0.37
CA SER A 1052 3.02 -21.46 -0.80
C SER A 1052 1.88 -22.50 -0.78
N PRO A 1053 2.12 -23.80 -0.54
CA PRO A 1053 1.04 -24.77 -0.38
C PRO A 1053 0.12 -24.49 0.82
N LEU A 1054 0.66 -24.05 1.97
CA LEU A 1054 -0.16 -23.75 3.16
C LEU A 1054 -1.09 -22.55 2.94
N VAL A 1055 -0.57 -21.46 2.36
CA VAL A 1055 -1.36 -20.27 2.02
C VAL A 1055 -2.39 -20.59 0.94
N PHE A 1056 -2.04 -21.34 -0.10
CA PHE A 1056 -3.01 -21.81 -1.08
C PHE A 1056 -4.10 -22.68 -0.44
N TRP A 1057 -3.73 -23.60 0.46
CA TRP A 1057 -4.68 -24.51 1.11
C TRP A 1057 -5.69 -23.77 1.98
N PHE A 1058 -5.29 -22.66 2.61
CA PHE A 1058 -6.20 -21.74 3.29
C PHE A 1058 -7.28 -21.21 2.33
N PHE A 1059 -6.89 -20.65 1.17
CA PHE A 1059 -7.86 -20.21 0.15
C PHE A 1059 -8.71 -21.36 -0.40
N TYR A 1060 -8.10 -22.50 -0.73
CA TYR A 1060 -8.76 -23.67 -1.34
C TYR A 1060 -9.78 -24.35 -0.40
N SER A 1061 -9.57 -24.23 0.92
CA SER A 1061 -10.49 -24.73 1.95
C SER A 1061 -11.60 -23.74 2.30
N ALA A 1062 -11.32 -22.43 2.22
CA ALA A 1062 -12.27 -21.38 2.59
C ALA A 1062 -13.19 -20.93 1.44
N TYR A 1063 -12.79 -21.14 0.17
CA TYR A 1063 -13.50 -20.65 -1.01
C TYR A 1063 -13.60 -21.71 -2.12
N ALA A 1064 -14.56 -21.52 -3.02
CA ALA A 1064 -14.69 -22.25 -4.28
C ALA A 1064 -13.59 -21.85 -5.30
N VAL A 1065 -12.32 -22.08 -4.94
CA VAL A 1065 -11.18 -21.75 -5.80
C VAL A 1065 -11.23 -22.55 -7.09
N GLY A 1066 -11.16 -21.84 -8.22
CA GLY A 1066 -11.30 -22.37 -9.57
C GLY A 1066 -12.70 -22.26 -10.17
N ASP A 1067 -13.68 -21.70 -9.46
CA ASP A 1067 -15.04 -21.44 -9.96
C ASP A 1067 -15.07 -20.12 -10.76
N PRO A 1068 -15.46 -20.10 -12.06
CA PRO A 1068 -15.50 -18.90 -12.88
C PRO A 1068 -16.33 -17.74 -12.31
N ASP A 1069 -17.43 -18.06 -11.62
CA ASP A 1069 -18.33 -17.06 -11.01
C ASP A 1069 -17.99 -16.81 -9.52
N GLY A 1070 -17.01 -17.55 -8.98
CA GLY A 1070 -16.53 -17.42 -7.61
C GLY A 1070 -15.48 -16.32 -7.41
N SER A 1071 -15.22 -15.95 -6.14
CA SER A 1071 -14.28 -14.88 -5.79
C SER A 1071 -12.81 -15.12 -6.16
N TYR A 1072 -12.47 -16.34 -6.60
CA TYR A 1072 -11.11 -16.77 -6.94
C TYR A 1072 -11.13 -17.72 -8.16
N PRO A 1073 -11.39 -17.19 -9.37
CA PRO A 1073 -11.66 -18.01 -10.56
C PRO A 1073 -10.42 -18.71 -11.13
N ALA A 1074 -9.21 -18.28 -10.75
CA ALA A 1074 -7.93 -18.89 -11.13
C ALA A 1074 -7.83 -19.28 -12.63
N PRO A 1075 -8.10 -18.35 -13.58
CA PRO A 1075 -8.32 -18.65 -15.00
C PRO A 1075 -7.13 -19.32 -15.71
N TYR A 1076 -5.93 -19.21 -15.13
CA TYR A 1076 -4.73 -19.88 -15.62
C TYR A 1076 -4.76 -21.41 -15.39
N ALA A 1077 -5.53 -21.93 -14.45
CA ALA A 1077 -5.65 -23.37 -14.22
C ALA A 1077 -6.35 -24.08 -15.38
N LEU A 1078 -7.49 -23.54 -15.83
CA LEU A 1078 -8.23 -24.04 -16.98
C LEU A 1078 -7.40 -23.91 -18.27
N MET A 1079 -6.74 -22.75 -18.48
CA MET A 1079 -5.84 -22.55 -19.62
C MET A 1079 -4.69 -23.56 -19.67
N TYR A 1080 -4.03 -23.84 -18.53
CA TYR A 1080 -2.94 -24.82 -18.50
C TYR A 1080 -3.44 -26.25 -18.75
N ARG A 1081 -4.62 -26.62 -18.24
CA ARG A 1081 -5.25 -27.91 -18.57
C ARG A 1081 -5.57 -28.02 -20.06
N GLY A 1082 -6.12 -26.98 -20.68
CA GLY A 1082 -6.40 -26.92 -22.12
C GLY A 1082 -5.15 -27.03 -23.00
N ILE A 1083 -4.02 -26.38 -22.61
CA ILE A 1083 -2.72 -26.57 -23.29
C ILE A 1083 -2.25 -28.02 -23.19
N SER A 1084 -2.59 -28.71 -22.09
CA SER A 1084 -2.23 -30.12 -21.88
C SER A 1084 -3.10 -31.08 -22.69
N LEU A 1085 -4.40 -30.78 -22.87
CA LEU A 1085 -5.33 -31.53 -23.73
C LEU A 1085 -4.90 -31.43 -25.20
N LEU A 1086 -4.72 -30.21 -25.72
CA LEU A 1086 -4.18 -29.96 -27.07
C LEU A 1086 -2.80 -30.59 -27.26
N GLY A 1087 -1.94 -30.54 -26.24
CA GLY A 1087 -0.65 -31.23 -26.25
C GLY A 1087 -0.78 -32.75 -26.41
N VAL A 1088 -1.83 -33.37 -25.84
CA VAL A 1088 -2.11 -34.80 -25.99
C VAL A 1088 -2.67 -35.15 -27.37
N GLU A 1089 -3.54 -34.33 -27.94
CA GLU A 1089 -4.06 -34.47 -29.32
C GLU A 1089 -2.94 -34.35 -30.38
N GLY A 1090 -1.91 -33.56 -30.05
CA GLY A 1090 -0.71 -33.39 -30.87
C GLY A 1090 -0.83 -32.26 -31.89
N ILE A 1091 0.23 -32.12 -32.69
CA ILE A 1091 0.46 -30.98 -33.58
C ILE A 1091 -0.66 -30.81 -34.64
N SER A 1092 -1.39 -31.89 -34.94
CA SER A 1092 -2.52 -31.93 -35.88
C SER A 1092 -3.77 -31.16 -35.45
N SER A 1093 -3.99 -30.86 -34.16
CA SER A 1093 -5.14 -30.07 -33.71
C SER A 1093 -4.87 -28.56 -33.60
N LEU A 1094 -3.67 -28.13 -34.02
CA LEU A 1094 -3.33 -26.72 -34.14
C LEU A 1094 -4.13 -26.04 -35.28
N PRO A 1095 -4.40 -24.73 -35.17
CA PRO A 1095 -4.94 -23.92 -36.26
C PRO A 1095 -4.11 -24.04 -37.55
N LYS A 1096 -4.74 -23.94 -38.72
CA LYS A 1096 -4.05 -24.10 -40.02
C LYS A 1096 -2.90 -23.09 -40.14
N ASN A 1097 -1.78 -23.56 -40.67
CA ASN A 1097 -0.54 -22.78 -40.89
C ASN A 1097 0.12 -22.26 -39.59
N CYS A 1098 -0.38 -22.60 -38.39
CA CYS A 1098 0.18 -22.14 -37.12
C CYS A 1098 1.61 -22.65 -36.91
N LEU A 1099 1.86 -23.93 -37.22
CA LEU A 1099 3.19 -24.54 -37.15
C LEU A 1099 4.18 -23.90 -38.14
N GLU A 1100 3.78 -23.67 -39.39
CA GLU A 1100 4.61 -23.06 -40.43
C GLU A 1100 5.05 -21.64 -40.02
N LEU A 1101 4.11 -20.84 -39.52
CA LEU A 1101 4.39 -19.50 -39.01
C LEU A 1101 5.30 -19.55 -37.76
N ALA A 1102 5.09 -20.51 -36.86
CA ALA A 1102 5.96 -20.71 -35.69
C ALA A 1102 7.41 -21.03 -36.12
N ILE A 1103 7.59 -21.95 -37.08
CA ILE A 1103 8.91 -22.29 -37.64
C ILE A 1103 9.55 -21.06 -38.31
N GLY A 1104 8.77 -20.30 -39.10
CA GLY A 1104 9.23 -19.04 -39.71
C GLY A 1104 9.71 -18.01 -38.70
N PHE A 1105 8.99 -17.83 -37.59
CA PHE A 1105 9.38 -16.92 -36.51
C PHE A 1105 10.58 -17.42 -35.68
N PHE A 1106 10.71 -18.72 -35.47
CA PHE A 1106 11.89 -19.34 -34.85
C PHE A 1106 13.16 -19.10 -35.68
N VAL A 1107 13.11 -19.39 -36.99
CA VAL A 1107 14.23 -19.15 -37.92
C VAL A 1107 14.52 -17.65 -38.03
N GLY A 1108 13.49 -16.80 -38.12
CA GLY A 1108 13.64 -15.35 -38.15
C GLY A 1108 14.37 -14.79 -36.91
N ALA A 1109 14.06 -15.30 -35.72
CA ALA A 1109 14.73 -14.90 -34.48
C ALA A 1109 16.23 -15.29 -34.45
N ILE A 1110 16.59 -16.43 -35.05
CA ILE A 1110 18.00 -16.83 -35.23
C ILE A 1110 18.67 -15.90 -36.25
N VAL A 1111 18.06 -15.67 -37.41
CA VAL A 1111 18.61 -14.84 -38.50
C VAL A 1111 18.85 -13.40 -38.07
N ILE A 1112 17.91 -12.77 -37.33
CA ILE A 1112 18.07 -11.40 -36.81
C ILE A 1112 19.30 -11.30 -35.90
N ASN A 1113 19.51 -12.28 -35.02
CA ASN A 1113 20.65 -12.30 -34.11
C ASN A 1113 21.98 -12.63 -34.84
N VAL A 1114 21.97 -13.51 -35.84
CA VAL A 1114 23.13 -13.74 -36.73
C VAL A 1114 23.54 -12.45 -37.43
N ILE A 1115 22.59 -11.74 -38.07
CA ILE A 1115 22.87 -10.47 -38.76
C ILE A 1115 23.46 -9.43 -37.80
N ARG A 1116 22.88 -9.31 -36.60
CA ARG A 1116 23.32 -8.37 -35.55
C ARG A 1116 24.76 -8.63 -35.12
N GLU A 1117 25.13 -9.89 -34.89
CA GLU A 1117 26.48 -10.27 -34.45
C GLU A 1117 27.49 -10.18 -35.60
N VAL A 1118 27.12 -10.53 -36.84
CA VAL A 1118 27.96 -10.37 -38.04
C VAL A 1118 28.30 -8.89 -38.27
N LEU A 1119 27.31 -7.98 -38.27
CA LEU A 1119 27.55 -6.54 -38.45
C LEU A 1119 28.46 -5.94 -37.37
N LYS A 1120 28.34 -6.44 -36.14
CA LYS A 1120 29.20 -6.08 -35.01
C LYS A 1120 30.63 -6.61 -35.16
N GLN A 1121 30.83 -7.82 -35.68
CA GLN A 1121 32.15 -8.38 -35.96
C GLN A 1121 32.83 -7.71 -37.17
N CYS A 1122 32.06 -7.37 -38.21
CA CYS A 1122 32.50 -6.59 -39.37
C CYS A 1122 32.82 -5.12 -39.06
N LYS A 1123 32.69 -4.67 -37.81
CA LYS A 1123 32.83 -3.26 -37.38
C LYS A 1123 32.00 -2.27 -38.20
N CYS A 1124 30.83 -2.70 -38.67
CA CYS A 1124 29.90 -1.78 -39.31
C CYS A 1124 29.48 -0.68 -38.33
N ASN A 1125 29.17 0.52 -38.83
CA ASN A 1125 28.76 1.69 -38.05
C ASN A 1125 27.81 1.29 -36.90
N GLU A 1126 28.14 1.67 -35.67
CA GLU A 1126 27.40 1.22 -34.47
C GLU A 1126 25.92 1.61 -34.49
N MET A 1127 25.57 2.69 -35.21
CA MET A 1127 24.18 3.09 -35.44
C MET A 1127 23.36 2.01 -36.19
N ILE A 1128 24.01 1.18 -37.02
CA ILE A 1128 23.33 0.14 -37.81
C ILE A 1128 23.04 -1.08 -36.95
N TRP A 1129 24.06 -1.65 -36.27
CA TRP A 1129 23.85 -2.85 -35.43
C TRP A 1129 23.12 -2.53 -34.11
N GLY A 1130 23.21 -1.28 -33.63
CA GLY A 1130 22.47 -0.80 -32.46
C GLY A 1130 20.96 -0.63 -32.69
N CYS A 1131 20.53 -0.41 -33.94
CA CYS A 1131 19.12 -0.28 -34.32
C CYS A 1131 18.41 -1.62 -34.59
N ILE A 1132 19.13 -2.75 -34.64
CA ILE A 1132 18.50 -4.07 -34.82
C ILE A 1132 17.80 -4.48 -33.52
N PRO A 1133 16.47 -4.73 -33.52
CA PRO A 1133 15.74 -5.09 -32.32
C PRO A 1133 16.12 -6.49 -31.81
N SER A 1134 15.87 -6.75 -30.53
CA SER A 1134 16.03 -8.09 -29.93
C SER A 1134 14.75 -8.92 -30.15
N PRO A 1135 14.83 -10.07 -30.84
CA PRO A 1135 13.70 -10.97 -31.00
C PRO A 1135 13.10 -11.44 -29.66
N MET A 1136 13.92 -11.74 -28.65
CA MET A 1136 13.43 -12.07 -27.30
C MET A 1136 12.52 -10.97 -26.71
N CYS A 1137 12.88 -9.70 -26.92
CA CYS A 1137 12.03 -8.57 -26.51
C CYS A 1137 10.77 -8.47 -27.38
N MET A 1138 10.90 -8.60 -28.71
CA MET A 1138 9.76 -8.54 -29.64
C MET A 1138 8.69 -9.61 -29.36
N ALA A 1139 9.08 -10.77 -28.83
CA ALA A 1139 8.18 -11.88 -28.54
C ALA A 1139 7.19 -11.63 -27.39
N ILE A 1140 7.53 -10.79 -26.42
CA ILE A 1140 6.69 -10.57 -25.21
C ILE A 1140 5.33 -9.93 -25.56
N PRO A 1141 5.26 -8.85 -26.37
CA PRO A 1141 4.00 -8.28 -26.86
C PRO A 1141 3.09 -9.24 -27.61
N PHE A 1142 3.62 -10.23 -28.33
CA PHE A 1142 2.81 -11.19 -29.11
C PHE A 1142 1.81 -11.93 -28.23
N TYR A 1143 2.18 -12.18 -26.97
CA TYR A 1143 1.32 -12.78 -25.95
C TYR A 1143 0.54 -11.74 -25.12
N LEU A 1144 1.20 -10.67 -24.66
CA LEU A 1144 0.60 -9.77 -23.65
C LEU A 1144 -0.26 -8.62 -24.21
N GLY A 1145 0.13 -7.97 -25.31
CA GLY A 1145 -0.49 -6.73 -25.80
C GLY A 1145 0.52 -5.63 -26.16
N GLY A 1146 0.03 -4.45 -26.56
CA GLY A 1146 0.86 -3.28 -26.84
C GLY A 1146 0.99 -2.27 -25.69
N TYR A 1147 0.05 -2.26 -24.75
CA TYR A 1147 -0.09 -1.25 -23.70
C TYR A 1147 1.18 -1.05 -22.86
N PHE A 1148 1.68 -2.10 -22.19
CA PHE A 1148 2.88 -1.99 -21.34
C PHE A 1148 4.13 -1.55 -22.12
N ALA A 1149 4.22 -1.87 -23.42
CA ALA A 1149 5.32 -1.41 -24.29
C ALA A 1149 5.22 0.10 -24.58
N ILE A 1150 4.00 0.66 -24.66
CA ILE A 1150 3.77 2.11 -24.74
C ILE A 1150 4.20 2.77 -23.43
N ASP A 1151 3.76 2.28 -22.27
CA ASP A 1151 4.15 2.81 -20.96
C ASP A 1151 5.69 2.79 -20.75
N MET A 1152 6.36 1.70 -21.14
CA MET A 1152 7.83 1.61 -21.12
C MET A 1152 8.51 2.59 -22.10
N CYS A 1153 7.93 2.80 -23.28
CA CYS A 1153 8.40 3.85 -24.21
C CYS A 1153 8.18 5.27 -23.67
N VAL A 1154 7.10 5.53 -22.91
CA VAL A 1154 6.90 6.81 -22.21
C VAL A 1154 7.98 7.03 -21.14
N GLY A 1155 8.35 5.99 -20.38
CA GLY A 1155 9.49 6.02 -19.47
C GLY A 1155 10.80 6.42 -20.16
N SER A 1156 11.09 5.81 -21.31
CA SER A 1156 12.25 6.18 -22.13
C SER A 1156 12.16 7.59 -22.74
N LEU A 1157 10.98 8.06 -23.11
CA LEU A 1157 10.81 9.44 -23.59
C LEU A 1157 11.08 10.46 -22.49
N ILE A 1158 10.62 10.20 -21.26
CA ILE A 1158 10.92 11.00 -20.06
C ILE A 1158 12.44 11.03 -19.82
N LEU A 1159 13.11 9.87 -19.90
CA LEU A 1159 14.57 9.78 -19.78
C LEU A 1159 15.28 10.62 -20.85
N PHE A 1160 14.94 10.43 -22.12
CA PHE A 1160 15.56 11.12 -23.26
C PHE A 1160 15.42 12.64 -23.16
N VAL A 1161 14.23 13.14 -22.82
CA VAL A 1161 13.99 14.58 -22.59
C VAL A 1161 14.80 15.08 -21.39
N TRP A 1162 14.89 14.32 -20.30
CA TRP A 1162 15.69 14.71 -19.14
C TRP A 1162 17.20 14.69 -19.45
N GLU A 1163 17.71 13.74 -20.23
CA GLU A 1163 19.10 13.72 -20.67
C GLU A 1163 19.43 14.92 -21.59
N LYS A 1164 18.51 15.32 -22.47
CA LYS A 1164 18.63 16.52 -23.31
C LYS A 1164 18.61 17.82 -22.50
N VAL A 1165 17.80 17.91 -21.45
CA VAL A 1165 17.72 19.10 -20.57
C VAL A 1165 18.90 19.17 -19.60
N ASN A 1166 19.31 18.05 -19.00
CA ASN A 1166 20.46 17.99 -18.10
C ASN A 1166 21.00 16.55 -17.91
N LYS A 1167 21.90 16.12 -18.78
CA LYS A 1167 22.55 14.80 -18.80
C LYS A 1167 23.14 14.36 -17.44
N GLN A 1168 23.66 15.29 -16.63
CA GLN A 1168 24.21 14.97 -15.31
C GLN A 1168 23.12 14.70 -14.27
N LYS A 1169 22.11 15.59 -14.14
CA LYS A 1169 20.96 15.37 -13.24
C LYS A 1169 20.17 14.12 -13.62
N ALA A 1170 20.02 13.82 -14.91
CA ALA A 1170 19.39 12.59 -15.37
C ALA A 1170 20.15 11.37 -14.82
N LYS A 1171 21.46 11.24 -15.11
CA LYS A 1171 22.29 10.14 -14.59
C LYS A 1171 22.28 10.02 -13.07
N ASP A 1172 22.23 11.14 -12.35
CA ASP A 1172 22.26 11.15 -10.88
C ASP A 1172 20.91 10.80 -10.23
N PHE A 1173 19.77 11.12 -10.85
CA PHE A 1173 18.45 11.00 -10.20
C PHE A 1173 17.49 10.01 -10.86
N VAL A 1174 17.68 9.63 -12.13
CA VAL A 1174 16.81 8.68 -12.84
C VAL A 1174 16.68 7.34 -12.09
N PRO A 1175 17.76 6.67 -11.62
CA PRO A 1175 17.61 5.41 -10.89
C PRO A 1175 16.80 5.57 -9.60
N ALA A 1176 16.91 6.73 -8.93
CA ALA A 1176 16.16 7.02 -7.71
C ALA A 1176 14.68 7.28 -8.00
N VAL A 1177 14.36 8.07 -9.04
CA VAL A 1177 12.98 8.35 -9.46
C VAL A 1177 12.29 7.08 -9.96
N ALA A 1178 12.95 6.32 -10.85
CA ALA A 1178 12.40 5.08 -11.39
C ALA A 1178 12.17 4.03 -10.29
N SER A 1179 13.11 3.86 -9.35
CA SER A 1179 12.93 2.98 -8.18
C SER A 1179 11.75 3.42 -7.31
N GLY A 1180 11.54 4.74 -7.14
CA GLY A 1180 10.38 5.26 -6.42
C GLY A 1180 9.07 5.00 -7.15
N LEU A 1181 9.00 5.24 -8.46
CA LEU A 1181 7.83 4.95 -9.28
C LEU A 1181 7.42 3.47 -9.22
N ILE A 1182 8.36 2.55 -9.41
CA ILE A 1182 8.15 1.10 -9.28
C ILE A 1182 7.69 0.74 -7.86
N CYS A 1183 8.37 1.28 -6.84
CA CYS A 1183 8.09 0.93 -5.44
C CYS A 1183 6.73 1.45 -4.95
N GLY A 1184 6.24 2.60 -5.44
CA GLY A 1184 4.99 3.20 -4.97
C GLY A 1184 3.77 2.37 -5.31
N GLU A 1185 3.58 2.06 -6.59
CA GLU A 1185 2.51 1.21 -7.11
C GLU A 1185 2.64 -0.24 -6.62
N SER A 1186 3.86 -0.81 -6.66
CA SER A 1186 4.10 -2.17 -6.15
C SER A 1186 3.78 -2.30 -4.66
N LEU A 1187 4.01 -1.25 -3.85
CA LEU A 1187 3.62 -1.26 -2.43
C LEU A 1187 2.13 -0.95 -2.24
N TRP A 1188 1.47 -0.17 -3.11
CA TRP A 1188 0.01 0.01 -3.08
C TRP A 1188 -0.73 -1.32 -3.28
N GLY A 1189 -0.14 -2.27 -4.03
CA GLY A 1189 -0.62 -3.64 -4.09
C GLY A 1189 -0.81 -4.32 -2.73
N VAL A 1190 -0.10 -3.89 -1.69
CA VAL A 1190 -0.24 -4.42 -0.31
C VAL A 1190 -1.55 -3.93 0.34
N PRO A 1191 -1.84 -2.61 0.53
CA PRO A 1191 -3.16 -2.16 0.94
C PRO A 1191 -4.31 -2.65 0.05
N ALA A 1192 -4.15 -2.65 -1.28
CA ALA A 1192 -5.20 -3.10 -2.20
C ALA A 1192 -5.55 -4.59 -2.00
N ALA A 1193 -4.55 -5.44 -1.74
CA ALA A 1193 -4.78 -6.83 -1.36
C ALA A 1193 -5.46 -6.97 0.01
N VAL A 1194 -5.07 -6.18 1.01
CA VAL A 1194 -5.66 -6.20 2.35
C VAL A 1194 -7.12 -5.71 2.35
N LEU A 1195 -7.43 -4.63 1.60
CA LEU A 1195 -8.79 -4.15 1.41
C LEU A 1195 -9.66 -5.22 0.73
N SER A 1196 -9.14 -5.85 -0.34
CA SER A 1196 -9.82 -6.95 -1.03
C SER A 1196 -10.02 -8.19 -0.15
N LEU A 1197 -9.12 -8.49 0.79
CA LEU A 1197 -9.29 -9.55 1.79
C LEU A 1197 -10.30 -9.17 2.89
N ALA A 1198 -10.49 -7.88 3.16
CA ALA A 1198 -11.51 -7.36 4.06
C ALA A 1198 -12.90 -7.21 3.39
N GLY A 1199 -13.08 -7.71 2.16
CA GLY A 1199 -14.33 -7.61 1.39
C GLY A 1199 -14.60 -6.21 0.82
N ALA A 1200 -13.66 -5.26 0.92
CA ALA A 1200 -13.84 -3.92 0.38
C ALA A 1200 -13.54 -3.90 -1.13
N THR A 1201 -14.60 -3.79 -1.94
CA THR A 1201 -14.51 -3.46 -3.37
C THR A 1201 -14.25 -1.97 -3.58
N PRO A 1202 -13.70 -1.55 -4.73
CA PRO A 1202 -13.70 -0.15 -5.12
C PRO A 1202 -15.12 0.39 -5.35
N PRO A 1203 -15.39 1.67 -5.08
CA PRO A 1203 -16.74 2.22 -5.15
C PRO A 1203 -17.22 2.66 -6.55
N ILE A 1204 -16.31 2.85 -7.53
CA ILE A 1204 -16.67 3.36 -8.86
C ILE A 1204 -16.20 2.39 -9.94
N CYS A 1205 -17.06 2.07 -10.91
CA CYS A 1205 -16.63 1.48 -12.18
C CYS A 1205 -16.60 2.57 -13.26
N MET A 1206 -15.41 2.92 -13.74
CA MET A 1206 -15.26 3.81 -14.90
C MET A 1206 -15.11 2.96 -16.18
N LYS A 1207 -16.13 2.90 -17.04
CA LYS A 1207 -16.11 2.19 -18.33
C LYS A 1207 -16.20 3.15 -19.52
N PHE A 1208 -15.50 2.82 -20.60
CA PHE A 1208 -15.44 3.63 -21.82
C PHE A 1208 -16.20 2.94 -22.95
N LEU A 1209 -17.27 3.58 -23.42
CA LEU A 1209 -18.19 3.03 -24.41
C LEU A 1209 -18.08 3.74 -25.77
N SER A 1210 -18.51 3.07 -26.84
CA SER A 1210 -18.72 3.76 -28.13
C SER A 1210 -19.91 4.71 -28.03
N ALA A 1211 -19.94 5.79 -28.81
CA ALA A 1211 -21.06 6.74 -28.79
C ALA A 1211 -22.42 6.08 -29.11
N ALA A 1212 -22.43 5.03 -29.93
CA ALA A 1212 -23.64 4.24 -30.23
C ALA A 1212 -24.03 3.32 -29.04
N SER A 1213 -23.05 2.73 -28.36
CA SER A 1213 -23.27 1.96 -27.13
C SER A 1213 -23.77 2.85 -26.00
N ASN A 1214 -23.18 4.05 -25.84
CA ASN A 1214 -23.59 5.02 -24.83
C ASN A 1214 -25.04 5.45 -25.07
N LYS A 1215 -25.43 5.84 -26.29
CA LYS A 1215 -26.83 6.15 -26.62
C LYS A 1215 -27.82 5.02 -26.30
N LYS A 1216 -27.41 3.74 -26.40
CA LYS A 1216 -28.25 2.60 -25.98
C LYS A 1216 -28.38 2.50 -24.45
N VAL A 1217 -27.28 2.73 -23.72
CA VAL A 1217 -27.28 2.77 -22.25
C VAL A 1217 -28.04 4.00 -21.73
N ASP A 1218 -27.84 5.18 -22.32
CA ASP A 1218 -28.58 6.41 -22.02
C ASP A 1218 -30.10 6.23 -22.26
N GLY A 1219 -30.47 5.46 -23.29
CA GLY A 1219 -31.87 5.08 -23.56
C GLY A 1219 -32.42 4.10 -22.51
N PHE A 1220 -31.68 3.04 -22.20
CA PHE A 1220 -32.07 2.03 -21.19
C PHE A 1220 -32.12 2.57 -19.75
N LEU A 1221 -31.32 3.59 -19.43
CA LEU A 1221 -31.37 4.32 -18.16
C LEU A 1221 -32.39 5.47 -18.17
N GLY A 1222 -33.07 5.69 -19.30
CA GLY A 1222 -34.17 6.64 -19.47
C GLY A 1222 -35.56 5.98 -19.54
N THR A 1223 -35.62 4.66 -19.39
CA THR A 1223 -36.84 3.82 -19.32
C THR A 1223 -36.95 3.17 -17.95
#